data_AF-A0A8D9FDC2-F1
#
_entry.id   AF-A0A8D9FDC2-F1
#
_cell.length_a   1.000
_cell.length_b   1.000
_cell.length_c   1.000
_cell.angle_alpha   90.00
_cell.angle_beta   90.00
_cell.angle_gamma   90.00
#
_symmetry.space_group_name_H-M   'P 1'
#
loop_
_entity.id
_entity.type
_entity.pdbx_description
1 polymer ?
#
loop_
_entity_poly.entity_id
_entity_poly.type
_entity_poly.pdbx_seq_one_letter_code
_entity_poly.pdbx_strand_id
1 'polypeptide(L)'
;WPEDALEKVAQQSLATMPLTDALKKSCVSLCKSFHKSVEVSADRFYEQLKRKYYVTPIAYTELLKMFKQLYGNKLNSIKMMKERYDVGLTKLDFAASQVAEMSKELTALKPQLEITSVETEKLMVKIEQDTVQVEATKEIVGADEALANEAAAASQAIKDDCESDLAEAIPALKAAEAALGTLNASDITIVKSMKNPPALVKVVMEAICVMKGVKPVRKPDPSGSGKTIEDYWDPSLRLLGDSKFLASLKEYDKDAINPDIMKAIRARFVTNPDFNPDVIKNVSKACEGLCKWVLAMEVYDRVTKIVGPKKAKLQEAETDYAFQMEKLNAKRAQLATVLGKLQALNDELAQKSKEKKELEDNIELCKQKLDRAEKLIGGLGGEKIRWSEASVNLSNDLVNCIGDILICAGVTTYLGAFTVDYRNDLIDQWKLLSSEVKIPFTLAFSMINTLGDAVKIRSWNINGLPVDNYSIENGIIMSNSSKWPLLIDPQGQANKWLKNVEKGQLAVVKLTEATMMRALERAIRDGQAVLLENIQETIESSLDPVLQKAYYKVQNTYVMSLNNKEIEYDLNFRLYITTRLKNPHYIPEILTKITLINFMITPQGLENQLLGIVVAKEKPDLETKKNELIIESANNKKILKETEDKILEVLSSSKGNILEDESAVQILTSSKILSAEIQAKQEIASKTEQEIDEARMGYIPVSKHSSVLFFCCTELANIDPMYQYSLVWFIQLYVQSIENSSKSDKLTVRLQTLIDHFTFSIYKNICRSLFEDHKLVFSFVLCVGIQRSNGSLDEDLFKYFLTGSLDVSMDFPNPSPDWLNNKIWIDIIQISKLPQLKDFKDLMKKNNKEWKAYYNSKTPQDENNSYLNQ
;
A
#
# COMPACT_ATOMS: atom_id res chain seq x y z
N TRP A 1 -27.30 -18.97 -43.88
CA TRP A 1 -27.50 -17.62 -44.45
C TRP A 1 -26.52 -17.42 -45.61
N PRO A 2 -26.87 -16.63 -46.64
CA PRO A 2 -25.90 -16.22 -47.67
C PRO A 2 -24.79 -15.36 -47.07
N GLU A 3 -23.65 -15.29 -47.75
CA GLU A 3 -22.47 -14.55 -47.27
C GLU A 3 -22.76 -13.07 -47.02
N ASP A 4 -23.47 -12.40 -47.92
CA ASP A 4 -23.85 -10.98 -47.79
C ASP A 4 -24.65 -10.70 -46.50
N ALA A 5 -25.49 -11.66 -46.07
CA ALA A 5 -26.25 -11.53 -44.84
C ALA A 5 -25.34 -11.70 -43.61
N LEU A 6 -24.39 -12.65 -43.65
CA LEU A 6 -23.39 -12.83 -42.58
C LEU A 6 -22.53 -11.57 -42.41
N GLU A 7 -22.13 -10.94 -43.50
CA GLU A 7 -21.35 -9.70 -43.46
C GLU A 7 -22.15 -8.55 -42.87
N LYS A 8 -23.37 -8.29 -43.36
CA LYS A 8 -24.21 -7.18 -42.85
C LYS A 8 -24.52 -7.33 -41.37
N VAL A 9 -24.85 -8.53 -40.91
CA VAL A 9 -25.13 -8.80 -39.49
C VAL A 9 -23.88 -8.60 -38.64
N ALA A 10 -22.71 -9.07 -39.09
CA ALA A 10 -21.46 -8.84 -38.38
C ALA A 10 -21.06 -7.35 -38.37
N GLN A 11 -21.23 -6.63 -39.48
CA GLN A 11 -20.98 -5.18 -39.55
C GLN A 11 -21.82 -4.42 -38.52
N GLN A 12 -23.13 -4.68 -38.49
CA GLN A 12 -24.04 -4.02 -37.55
C GLN A 12 -23.73 -4.40 -36.10
N SER A 13 -23.42 -5.67 -35.82
CA SER A 13 -23.07 -6.11 -34.48
C SER A 13 -21.76 -5.48 -34.03
N LEU A 14 -20.67 -5.64 -34.79
CA LEU A 14 -19.32 -5.21 -34.40
C LEU A 14 -19.10 -3.69 -34.48
N ALA A 15 -20.03 -2.92 -35.06
CA ALA A 15 -19.96 -1.46 -35.12
C ALA A 15 -19.73 -0.81 -33.74
N THR A 16 -20.38 -1.37 -32.71
CA THR A 16 -20.32 -0.90 -31.30
C THR A 16 -19.02 -1.22 -30.58
N MET A 17 -18.13 -2.03 -31.16
CA MET A 17 -16.87 -2.40 -30.49
C MET A 17 -15.82 -1.28 -30.57
N PRO A 18 -14.98 -1.10 -29.52
CA PRO A 18 -13.89 -0.13 -29.50
C PRO A 18 -12.68 -0.65 -30.28
N LEU A 19 -12.84 -0.80 -31.60
CA LEU A 19 -11.82 -1.27 -32.54
C LEU A 19 -11.65 -0.26 -33.69
N THR A 20 -10.49 -0.26 -34.34
CA THR A 20 -10.27 0.54 -35.55
C THR A 20 -11.10 -0.01 -36.72
N ASP A 21 -11.48 0.85 -37.66
CA ASP A 21 -12.33 0.44 -38.79
C ASP A 21 -11.69 -0.65 -39.67
N ALA A 22 -10.36 -0.63 -39.79
CA ALA A 22 -9.61 -1.68 -40.47
C ALA A 22 -9.78 -3.03 -39.77
N LEU A 23 -9.55 -3.09 -38.44
CA LEU A 23 -9.70 -4.31 -37.66
C LEU A 23 -11.15 -4.80 -37.61
N LYS A 24 -12.14 -3.89 -37.57
CA LYS A 24 -13.56 -4.25 -37.66
C LYS A 24 -13.88 -4.97 -38.97
N LYS A 25 -13.44 -4.43 -40.11
CA LYS A 25 -13.62 -5.07 -41.42
C LYS A 25 -12.95 -6.44 -41.48
N SER A 26 -11.74 -6.56 -40.95
CA SER A 26 -11.02 -7.83 -40.83
C SER A 26 -11.80 -8.85 -39.99
N CYS A 27 -12.31 -8.44 -38.81
CA CYS A 27 -13.10 -9.31 -37.92
C CYS A 27 -14.40 -9.77 -38.58
N VAL A 28 -15.08 -8.89 -39.33
CA VAL A 28 -16.30 -9.24 -40.09
C VAL A 28 -15.99 -10.35 -41.10
N SER A 29 -14.91 -10.19 -41.88
CA SER A 29 -14.49 -11.19 -42.88
C SER A 29 -14.14 -12.53 -42.23
N LEU A 30 -13.43 -12.52 -41.11
CA LEU A 30 -13.09 -13.74 -40.38
C LEU A 30 -14.30 -14.42 -39.76
N CYS A 31 -15.23 -13.67 -39.14
CA CYS A 31 -16.46 -14.26 -38.59
C CYS A 31 -17.24 -15.02 -39.67
N LYS A 32 -17.37 -14.43 -40.86
CA LYS A 32 -17.99 -15.08 -42.03
C LYS A 32 -17.24 -16.37 -42.38
N SER A 33 -15.92 -16.29 -42.52
CA SER A 33 -15.07 -17.41 -42.92
C SER A 33 -15.13 -18.56 -41.90
N PHE A 34 -15.17 -18.25 -40.60
CA PHE A 34 -15.34 -19.23 -39.54
C PHE A 34 -16.67 -19.97 -39.71
N HIS A 35 -17.77 -19.24 -39.87
CA HIS A 35 -19.09 -19.85 -40.06
C HIS A 35 -19.12 -20.80 -41.27
N LYS A 36 -18.52 -20.39 -42.39
CA LYS A 36 -18.43 -21.20 -43.61
C LYS A 36 -17.52 -22.42 -43.48
N SER A 37 -16.36 -22.26 -42.84
CA SER A 37 -15.45 -23.40 -42.58
C SER A 37 -16.10 -24.48 -41.70
N VAL A 38 -16.93 -24.08 -40.73
CA VAL A 38 -17.68 -25.02 -39.89
C VAL A 38 -18.79 -25.71 -40.67
N GLU A 39 -19.47 -25.01 -41.59
CA GLU A 39 -20.48 -25.61 -42.48
C GLU A 39 -19.87 -26.74 -43.31
N VAL A 40 -18.73 -26.48 -43.97
CA VAL A 40 -17.98 -27.49 -44.75
C VAL A 40 -17.49 -28.63 -43.85
N SER A 41 -16.97 -28.31 -42.66
CA SER A 41 -16.47 -29.33 -41.74
C SER A 41 -17.59 -30.18 -41.14
N ALA A 42 -18.80 -29.63 -40.95
CA ALA A 42 -19.96 -30.37 -40.48
C ALA A 42 -20.45 -31.39 -41.51
N ASP A 43 -20.39 -31.06 -42.80
CA ASP A 43 -20.70 -32.01 -43.88
C ASP A 43 -19.64 -33.11 -43.96
N ARG A 44 -18.35 -32.75 -43.89
CA ARG A 44 -17.23 -33.72 -43.80
C ARG A 44 -17.38 -34.66 -42.59
N PHE A 45 -17.79 -34.10 -41.44
CA PHE A 45 -18.02 -34.85 -40.20
C PHE A 45 -19.16 -35.87 -40.34
N TYR A 46 -20.21 -35.52 -41.07
CA TYR A 46 -21.29 -36.44 -41.39
C TYR A 46 -20.86 -37.50 -42.40
N GLU A 47 -20.13 -37.15 -43.45
CA GLU A 47 -19.70 -38.11 -44.47
C GLU A 47 -18.81 -39.20 -43.89
N GLN A 48 -17.80 -38.80 -43.09
CA GLN A 48 -16.79 -39.69 -42.53
C GLN A 48 -17.25 -40.44 -41.28
N LEU A 49 -17.87 -39.74 -40.32
CA LEU A 49 -18.18 -40.32 -39.00
C LEU A 49 -19.68 -40.57 -38.78
N LYS A 50 -20.53 -40.25 -39.78
CA LYS A 50 -22.00 -40.34 -39.69
C LYS A 50 -22.58 -39.54 -38.51
N ARG A 51 -21.87 -38.51 -38.06
CA ARG A 51 -22.32 -37.60 -37.00
C ARG A 51 -22.87 -36.32 -37.61
N LYS A 52 -24.16 -36.05 -37.43
CA LYS A 52 -24.79 -34.86 -38.02
C LYS A 52 -24.74 -33.69 -37.05
N TYR A 53 -24.16 -32.59 -37.50
CA TYR A 53 -24.16 -31.30 -36.81
C TYR A 53 -24.79 -30.23 -37.70
N TYR A 54 -25.59 -29.34 -37.11
CA TYR A 54 -26.26 -28.27 -37.85
C TYR A 54 -25.68 -26.91 -37.47
N VAL A 55 -25.21 -26.19 -38.47
CA VAL A 55 -24.77 -24.81 -38.32
C VAL A 55 -25.99 -23.89 -38.51
N THR A 56 -26.37 -23.16 -37.46
CA THR A 56 -27.57 -22.31 -37.48
C THR A 56 -27.21 -20.82 -37.51
N PRO A 57 -28.08 -19.95 -38.05
CA PRO A 57 -27.88 -18.50 -37.96
C PRO A 57 -27.78 -17.97 -36.53
N ILE A 58 -28.46 -18.61 -35.59
CA ILE A 58 -28.39 -18.27 -34.15
C ILE A 58 -27.00 -18.59 -33.59
N ALA A 59 -26.31 -19.62 -34.09
CA ALA A 59 -24.91 -19.85 -33.73
C ALA A 59 -23.99 -18.73 -34.22
N TYR A 60 -24.29 -18.12 -35.37
CA TYR A 60 -23.54 -16.96 -35.86
C TYR A 60 -23.75 -15.70 -35.01
N THR A 61 -24.98 -15.41 -34.61
CA THR A 61 -25.24 -14.30 -33.68
C THR A 61 -24.62 -14.55 -32.32
N GLU A 62 -24.59 -15.81 -31.86
CA GLU A 62 -23.92 -16.21 -30.64
C GLU A 62 -22.41 -16.01 -30.72
N LEU A 63 -21.75 -16.37 -31.84
CA LEU A 63 -20.32 -16.09 -32.06
C LEU A 63 -20.03 -14.61 -31.83
N LEU A 64 -20.81 -13.72 -32.47
CA LEU A 64 -20.60 -12.28 -32.39
C LEU A 64 -20.83 -11.74 -30.96
N LYS A 65 -21.83 -12.27 -30.26
CA LYS A 65 -22.11 -11.92 -28.86
C LYS A 65 -20.98 -12.39 -27.94
N MET A 66 -20.56 -13.63 -28.10
CA MET A 66 -19.49 -14.26 -27.33
C MET A 66 -18.16 -13.54 -27.56
N PHE A 67 -17.84 -13.18 -28.81
CA PHE A 67 -16.65 -12.40 -29.13
C PHE A 67 -16.65 -11.06 -28.39
N LYS A 68 -17.75 -10.30 -28.43
CA LYS A 68 -17.87 -9.03 -27.69
C LYS A 68 -17.69 -9.20 -26.18
N GLN A 69 -18.37 -10.20 -25.60
CA GLN A 69 -18.37 -10.44 -24.16
C GLN A 69 -16.98 -10.87 -23.68
N LEU A 70 -16.38 -11.87 -24.33
CA LEU A 70 -15.05 -12.36 -23.98
C LEU A 70 -13.98 -11.30 -24.22
N TYR A 71 -14.08 -10.55 -25.32
CA TYR A 71 -13.15 -9.46 -25.62
C TYR A 71 -13.22 -8.37 -24.56
N GLY A 72 -14.42 -7.90 -24.20
CA GLY A 72 -14.59 -6.91 -23.14
C GLY A 72 -14.05 -7.39 -21.79
N ASN A 73 -14.38 -8.62 -21.38
CA ASN A 73 -13.93 -9.19 -20.11
C ASN A 73 -12.41 -9.34 -20.05
N LYS A 74 -11.79 -9.91 -21.09
CA LYS A 74 -10.34 -10.13 -21.12
C LYS A 74 -9.58 -8.82 -21.28
N LEU A 75 -10.06 -7.88 -22.11
CA LEU A 75 -9.45 -6.55 -22.26
C LEU A 75 -9.45 -5.79 -20.92
N ASN A 76 -10.58 -5.80 -20.21
CA ASN A 76 -10.67 -5.18 -18.89
C ASN A 76 -9.77 -5.87 -17.87
N SER A 77 -9.70 -7.21 -17.89
CA SER A 77 -8.81 -7.98 -17.02
C SER A 77 -7.33 -7.66 -17.28
N ILE A 78 -6.88 -7.65 -18.53
CA ILE A 78 -5.49 -7.31 -18.91
C ILE A 78 -5.19 -5.86 -18.53
N LYS A 79 -6.09 -4.92 -18.83
CA LYS A 79 -5.91 -3.50 -18.47
C LYS A 79 -5.80 -3.29 -16.97
N MET A 80 -6.70 -3.88 -16.18
CA MET A 80 -6.65 -3.77 -14.71
C MET A 80 -5.37 -4.38 -14.14
N MET A 81 -4.94 -5.55 -14.63
CA MET A 81 -3.68 -6.16 -14.18
C MET A 81 -2.47 -5.31 -14.57
N LYS A 82 -2.43 -4.80 -15.80
CA LYS A 82 -1.36 -3.92 -16.25
C LYS A 82 -1.31 -2.63 -15.42
N GLU A 83 -2.45 -1.98 -15.19
CA GLU A 83 -2.54 -0.78 -14.37
C GLU A 83 -2.04 -1.02 -12.95
N ARG A 84 -2.37 -2.16 -12.34
CA ARG A 84 -1.84 -2.54 -11.01
C ARG A 84 -0.32 -2.66 -11.02
N TYR A 85 0.27 -3.33 -12.02
CA TYR A 85 1.71 -3.45 -12.13
C TYR A 85 2.37 -2.10 -12.40
N ASP A 86 1.84 -1.30 -13.32
CA ASP A 86 2.39 0.02 -13.68
C ASP A 86 2.33 0.98 -12.49
N VAL A 87 1.22 0.99 -11.72
CA VAL A 87 1.10 1.78 -10.48
C VAL A 87 2.09 1.29 -9.43
N GLY A 88 2.21 -0.03 -9.23
CA GLY A 88 3.17 -0.62 -8.30
C GLY A 88 4.63 -0.28 -8.66
N LEU A 89 4.99 -0.37 -9.95
CA LEU A 89 6.30 0.00 -10.47
C LEU A 89 6.58 1.50 -10.28
N THR A 90 5.60 2.36 -10.60
CA THR A 90 5.75 3.81 -10.42
C THR A 90 5.99 4.16 -8.95
N LYS A 91 5.31 3.47 -8.01
CA LYS A 91 5.51 3.67 -6.56
C LYS A 91 6.89 3.20 -6.12
N LEU A 92 7.39 2.08 -6.64
CA LEU A 92 8.74 1.60 -6.37
C LEU A 92 9.82 2.54 -6.94
N ASP A 93 9.61 3.07 -8.15
CA ASP A 93 10.52 4.04 -8.76
C ASP A 93 10.54 5.35 -7.98
N PHE A 94 9.37 5.82 -7.54
CA PHE A 94 9.25 7.00 -6.68
C PHE A 94 9.93 6.81 -5.31
N ALA A 95 9.82 5.62 -4.71
CA ALA A 95 10.55 5.30 -3.49
C ALA A 95 12.07 5.29 -3.74
N ALA A 96 12.52 4.69 -4.85
CA ALA A 96 13.93 4.68 -5.24
C ALA A 96 14.52 6.08 -5.50
N SER A 97 13.75 6.97 -6.15
CA SER A 97 14.20 8.35 -6.37
C SER A 97 14.32 9.12 -5.06
N GLN A 98 13.38 8.95 -4.13
CA GLN A 98 13.44 9.60 -2.83
C GLN A 98 14.61 9.10 -1.97
N VAL A 99 14.99 7.83 -2.07
CA VAL A 99 16.19 7.32 -1.38
C VAL A 99 17.44 8.02 -1.88
N ALA A 100 17.56 8.22 -3.19
CA ALA A 100 18.71 8.91 -3.77
C ALA A 100 18.79 10.37 -3.31
N GLU A 101 17.64 11.04 -3.14
CA GLU A 101 17.56 12.41 -2.64
C GLU A 101 17.84 12.49 -1.13
N MET A 102 17.15 11.70 -0.31
CA MET A 102 17.37 11.62 1.14
C MET A 102 18.80 11.19 1.50
N SER A 103 19.41 10.28 0.73
CA SER A 103 20.81 9.90 0.94
C SER A 103 21.75 11.08 0.71
N LYS A 104 21.48 11.94 -0.28
CA LYS A 104 22.27 13.16 -0.52
C LYS A 104 22.05 14.17 0.61
N GLU A 105 20.81 14.36 1.04
CA GLU A 105 20.47 15.24 2.17
C GLU A 105 21.15 14.76 3.46
N LEU A 106 21.11 13.47 3.77
CA LEU A 106 21.76 12.90 4.96
C LEU A 106 23.28 13.10 4.92
N THR A 107 23.91 12.94 3.75
CA THR A 107 25.35 13.23 3.60
C THR A 107 25.69 14.71 3.73
N ALA A 108 24.76 15.61 3.39
CA ALA A 108 24.95 17.07 3.53
C ALA A 108 24.68 17.57 4.97
N LEU A 109 23.69 16.99 5.65
CA LEU A 109 23.28 17.38 7.02
C LEU A 109 24.24 16.87 8.09
N LYS A 110 24.89 15.70 7.90
CA LYS A 110 25.84 15.14 8.87
C LYS A 110 26.99 16.09 9.25
N PRO A 111 27.73 16.69 8.29
CA PRO A 111 28.76 17.67 8.60
C PRO A 111 28.19 18.93 9.28
N GLN A 112 27.01 19.39 8.89
CA GLN A 112 26.36 20.56 9.49
C GLN A 112 25.98 20.32 10.96
N LEU A 113 25.51 19.12 11.31
CA LEU A 113 25.24 18.77 12.70
C LEU A 113 26.54 18.75 13.52
N GLU A 114 27.63 18.21 12.96
CA GLU A 114 28.91 18.13 13.65
C GLU A 114 29.50 19.53 13.89
N ILE A 115 29.47 20.41 12.89
CA ILE A 115 29.89 21.81 13.03
C ILE A 115 29.03 22.53 14.07
N THR A 116 27.70 22.45 13.95
CA THR A 116 26.77 23.11 14.89
C THR A 116 26.91 22.56 16.31
N SER A 117 27.18 21.25 16.48
CA SER A 117 27.42 20.65 17.79
C SER A 117 28.71 21.20 18.41
N VAL A 118 29.81 21.25 17.65
CA VAL A 118 31.09 21.82 18.12
C VAL A 118 30.96 23.31 18.43
N GLU A 119 30.19 24.07 17.65
CA GLU A 119 29.90 25.48 17.93
C GLU A 119 29.11 25.65 19.23
N THR A 120 28.07 24.84 19.43
CA THR A 120 27.24 24.88 20.65
C THR A 120 28.06 24.51 21.90
N GLU A 121 28.95 23.52 21.79
CA GLU A 121 29.82 23.07 22.87
C GLU A 121 30.86 24.15 23.25
N LYS A 122 31.44 24.83 22.25
CA LYS A 122 32.31 26.00 22.48
C LYS A 122 31.56 27.16 23.14
N LEU A 123 30.32 27.43 22.73
CA LEU A 123 29.49 28.48 23.33
C LEU A 123 29.16 28.16 24.79
N MET A 124 28.89 26.88 25.10
CA MET A 124 28.63 26.41 26.45
C MET A 124 29.83 26.62 27.38
N VAL A 125 31.05 26.25 26.92
CA VAL A 125 32.29 26.49 27.68
C VAL A 125 32.52 27.99 27.92
N LYS A 126 32.24 28.83 26.92
CA LYS A 126 32.38 30.28 27.04
C LYS A 126 31.39 30.88 28.04
N ILE A 127 30.14 30.40 28.05
CA ILE A 127 29.12 30.80 29.02
C ILE A 127 29.51 30.35 30.43
N GLU A 128 30.04 29.12 30.62
CA GLU A 128 30.52 28.68 31.94
C GLU A 128 31.63 29.60 32.46
N GLN A 129 32.62 29.94 31.62
CA GLN A 129 33.69 30.87 31.99
C GLN A 129 33.18 32.28 32.33
N ASP A 130 32.29 32.82 31.50
CA ASP A 130 31.73 34.17 31.69
C ASP A 130 30.75 34.21 32.88
N THR A 131 30.05 33.12 33.20
CA THR A 131 29.16 33.00 34.37
C THR A 131 29.95 33.09 35.68
N VAL A 132 31.13 32.44 35.74
CA VAL A 132 32.02 32.53 36.92
C VAL A 132 32.49 33.98 37.12
N GLN A 133 32.83 34.70 36.05
CA GLN A 133 33.22 36.11 36.14
C GLN A 133 32.05 37.03 36.55
N VAL A 134 30.84 36.75 36.06
CA VAL A 134 29.62 37.48 36.44
C VAL A 134 29.30 37.30 37.92
N GLU A 135 29.31 36.07 38.44
CA GLU A 135 29.01 35.82 39.85
C GLU A 135 30.06 36.44 40.78
N ALA A 136 31.35 36.37 40.44
CA ALA A 136 32.40 37.07 41.19
C ALA A 136 32.20 38.61 41.20
N THR A 137 31.81 39.19 40.06
CA THR A 137 31.55 40.64 39.96
C THR A 137 30.28 41.05 40.71
N LYS A 138 29.26 40.20 40.72
CA LYS A 138 27.99 40.39 41.42
C LYS A 138 28.17 40.36 42.94
N GLU A 139 29.03 39.48 43.45
CA GLU A 139 29.38 39.41 44.87
C GLU A 139 30.11 40.69 45.33
N ILE A 140 31.05 41.20 44.53
CA ILE A 140 31.75 42.47 44.79
C ILE A 140 30.78 43.65 44.80
N VAL A 141 29.89 43.75 43.80
CA VAL A 141 28.89 44.83 43.72
C VAL A 141 27.92 44.77 44.91
N GLY A 142 27.53 43.57 45.35
CA GLY A 142 26.69 43.38 46.53
C GLY A 142 27.35 43.85 47.83
N ALA A 143 28.65 43.61 47.99
CA ALA A 143 29.42 44.11 49.14
C ALA A 143 29.57 45.64 49.12
N ASP A 144 29.90 46.23 47.97
CA ASP A 144 30.03 47.69 47.81
C ASP A 144 28.66 48.41 47.99
N GLU A 145 27.56 47.76 47.61
CA GLU A 145 26.20 48.27 47.79
C GLU A 145 25.79 48.35 49.26
N ALA A 146 26.18 47.35 50.07
CA ALA A 146 25.95 47.36 51.51
C ALA A 146 26.70 48.51 52.19
N LEU A 147 27.97 48.74 51.82
CA LEU A 147 28.79 49.84 52.35
C LEU A 147 28.24 51.23 51.99
N ALA A 148 27.77 51.41 50.76
CA ALA A 148 27.16 52.68 50.34
C ALA A 148 25.83 52.96 51.06
N ASN A 149 25.02 51.92 51.33
CA ASN A 149 23.77 52.06 52.08
C ASN A 149 24.01 52.40 53.56
N GLU A 150 25.07 51.86 54.17
CA GLU A 150 25.45 52.20 55.55
C GLU A 150 25.92 53.67 55.65
N ALA A 151 26.72 54.14 54.69
CA ALA A 151 27.12 55.55 54.60
C ALA A 151 25.93 56.50 54.36
N ALA A 152 24.95 56.07 53.55
CA ALA A 152 23.71 56.83 53.30
C ALA A 152 22.88 57.03 54.58
N ALA A 153 22.71 55.95 55.36
CA ALA A 153 21.97 55.98 56.62
C ALA A 153 22.65 56.88 57.66
N ALA A 154 23.99 56.83 57.75
CA ALA A 154 24.76 57.68 58.64
C ALA A 154 24.64 59.18 58.29
N SER A 155 24.74 59.54 57.00
CA SER A 155 24.60 60.93 56.54
C SER A 155 23.19 61.49 56.79
N GLN A 156 22.14 60.67 56.59
CA GLN A 156 20.76 61.11 56.80
C GLN A 156 20.44 61.35 58.28
N ALA A 157 20.91 60.48 59.18
CA ALA A 157 20.69 60.64 60.62
C ALA A 157 21.36 61.92 61.17
N ILE A 158 22.55 62.27 60.68
CA ILE A 158 23.27 63.50 61.09
C ILE A 158 22.55 64.76 60.57
N LYS A 159 21.89 64.67 59.41
CA LYS A 159 21.15 65.78 58.80
C LYS A 159 19.90 66.15 59.59
N ASP A 160 19.08 65.15 59.91
CA ASP A 160 17.80 65.34 60.60
C ASP A 160 18.00 65.96 62.00
N ASP A 161 19.07 65.56 62.68
CA ASP A 161 19.44 66.05 64.01
C ASP A 161 19.94 67.52 64.00
N CYS A 162 20.50 67.97 62.88
CA CYS A 162 21.02 69.32 62.71
C CYS A 162 19.91 70.34 62.36
N GLU A 163 18.88 69.90 61.63
CA GLU A 163 17.73 70.73 61.26
C GLU A 163 16.77 70.98 62.44
N SER A 164 16.62 70.01 63.35
CA SER A 164 15.82 70.15 64.57
C SER A 164 16.33 71.27 65.50
N ASP A 165 17.65 71.35 65.72
CA ASP A 165 18.25 72.33 66.64
C ASP A 165 18.25 73.77 66.09
N LEU A 166 18.23 73.95 64.76
CA LEU A 166 18.16 75.27 64.12
C LEU A 166 16.75 75.89 64.20
N ALA A 167 15.71 75.09 64.36
CA ALA A 167 14.32 75.55 64.38
C ALA A 167 13.97 76.38 65.64
N GLU A 168 14.73 76.26 66.73
CA GLU A 168 14.45 76.94 68.00
C GLU A 168 14.85 78.43 68.01
N ALA A 169 15.96 78.81 67.36
CA ALA A 169 16.51 80.18 67.46
C ALA A 169 16.03 81.15 66.36
N ILE A 170 15.72 80.64 65.18
CA ILE A 170 15.31 81.47 64.02
C ILE A 170 14.03 82.28 64.29
N PRO A 171 12.99 81.75 64.98
CA PRO A 171 11.77 82.51 65.25
C PRO A 171 11.99 83.71 66.19
N ALA A 172 12.82 83.53 67.23
CA ALA A 172 13.10 84.57 68.22
C ALA A 172 13.87 85.75 67.61
N LEU A 173 14.83 85.48 66.72
CA LEU A 173 15.60 86.51 66.04
C LEU A 173 14.76 87.32 65.03
N LYS A 174 13.92 86.64 64.24
CA LYS A 174 13.00 87.31 63.31
C LYS A 174 11.99 88.20 64.04
N ALA A 175 11.51 87.78 65.21
CA ALA A 175 10.60 88.58 66.04
C ALA A 175 11.25 89.88 66.55
N ALA A 176 12.55 89.85 66.90
CA ALA A 176 13.28 91.02 67.33
C ALA A 176 13.63 92.00 66.19
N GLU A 177 14.02 91.50 65.01
CA GLU A 177 14.21 92.34 63.82
C GLU A 177 12.91 93.04 63.40
N ALA A 178 11.78 92.33 63.49
CA ALA A 178 10.46 92.91 63.25
C ALA A 178 10.13 94.01 64.27
N ALA A 179 10.42 93.80 65.57
CA ALA A 179 10.21 94.82 66.60
C ALA A 179 11.04 96.09 66.37
N LEU A 180 12.32 95.97 65.97
CA LEU A 180 13.15 97.11 65.58
C LEU A 180 12.64 97.83 64.32
N GLY A 181 11.99 97.10 63.42
CA GLY A 181 11.36 97.66 62.21
C GLY A 181 10.20 98.62 62.47
N THR A 182 9.60 98.59 63.67
CA THR A 182 8.45 99.43 64.04
C THR A 182 8.82 100.78 64.65
N LEU A 183 10.11 101.02 64.94
CA LEU A 183 10.61 102.24 65.57
C LEU A 183 10.91 103.32 64.53
N ASN A 184 10.34 104.52 64.67
CA ASN A 184 10.57 105.66 63.78
C ASN A 184 11.46 106.74 64.45
N ALA A 185 12.06 107.63 63.66
CA ALA A 185 12.96 108.69 64.16
C ALA A 185 12.29 109.63 65.18
N SER A 186 10.96 109.80 65.11
CA SER A 186 10.16 110.52 66.11
C SER A 186 10.23 109.88 67.48
N ASP A 187 10.17 108.54 67.56
CA ASP A 187 10.13 107.79 68.82
C ASP A 187 11.47 107.89 69.57
N ILE A 188 12.57 107.92 68.84
CA ILE A 188 13.92 108.15 69.38
C ILE A 188 14.08 109.58 69.89
N THR A 189 13.50 110.54 69.18
CA THR A 189 13.53 111.96 69.60
C THR A 189 12.73 112.16 70.91
N ILE A 190 11.64 111.41 71.12
CA ILE A 190 10.88 111.42 72.38
C ILE A 190 11.76 110.95 73.54
N VAL A 191 12.48 109.83 73.40
CA VAL A 191 13.38 109.33 74.46
C VAL A 191 14.54 110.30 74.71
N LYS A 192 15.11 110.90 73.66
CA LYS A 192 16.22 111.87 73.75
C LYS A 192 15.85 113.19 74.44
N SER A 193 14.62 113.66 74.27
CA SER A 193 14.17 114.97 74.79
C SER A 193 13.80 114.94 76.28
N MET A 194 13.84 113.78 76.94
CA MET A 194 13.54 113.64 78.36
C MET A 194 14.65 114.24 79.24
N LYS A 195 14.37 115.39 79.86
CA LYS A 195 15.30 116.04 80.81
C LYS A 195 15.53 115.21 82.09
N ASN A 196 14.55 114.43 82.51
CA ASN A 196 14.63 113.51 83.66
C ASN A 196 13.86 112.21 83.32
N PRO A 197 14.51 111.20 82.73
CA PRO A 197 13.82 109.99 82.27
C PRO A 197 13.43 109.05 83.44
N PRO A 198 12.35 108.26 83.30
CA PRO A 198 11.99 107.19 84.24
C PRO A 198 13.09 106.14 84.40
N ALA A 199 13.18 105.51 85.58
CA ALA A 199 14.22 104.53 85.89
C ALA A 199 14.31 103.37 84.87
N LEU A 200 13.16 102.83 84.42
CA LEU A 200 13.11 101.74 83.45
C LEU A 200 13.70 102.12 82.08
N VAL A 201 13.54 103.38 81.65
CA VAL A 201 14.12 103.88 80.39
C VAL A 201 15.65 103.96 80.51
N LYS A 202 16.18 104.33 81.68
CA LYS A 202 17.63 104.33 81.93
C LYS A 202 18.22 102.93 81.85
N VAL A 203 17.55 101.92 82.42
CA VAL A 203 18.02 100.52 82.39
C VAL A 203 18.03 99.94 80.96
N VAL A 204 17.02 100.25 80.14
CA VAL A 204 16.99 99.82 78.72
C VAL A 204 18.13 100.46 77.93
N MET A 205 18.37 101.74 78.13
CA MET A 205 19.45 102.44 77.46
C MET A 205 20.83 102.01 77.95
N GLU A 206 20.95 101.65 79.24
CA GLU A 206 22.14 101.03 79.81
C GLU A 206 22.46 99.70 79.13
N ALA A 207 21.46 98.82 78.98
CA ALA A 207 21.64 97.52 78.32
C ALA A 207 22.11 97.67 76.86
N ILE A 208 21.59 98.67 76.13
CA ILE A 208 22.03 98.97 74.76
C ILE A 208 23.47 99.50 74.75
N CYS A 209 23.81 100.39 75.69
CA CYS A 209 25.18 100.87 75.84
C CYS A 209 26.14 99.71 76.13
N VAL A 210 25.75 98.75 76.97
CA VAL A 210 26.53 97.53 77.24
C VAL A 210 26.66 96.66 75.97
N MET A 211 25.57 96.41 75.23
CA MET A 211 25.59 95.67 73.96
C MET A 211 26.48 96.33 72.89
N LYS A 212 26.58 97.66 72.88
CA LYS A 212 27.43 98.44 71.98
C LYS A 212 28.83 98.72 72.54
N GLY A 213 29.15 98.25 73.75
CA GLY A 213 30.46 98.43 74.38
C GLY A 213 30.78 99.88 74.82
N VAL A 214 29.76 100.71 75.03
CA VAL A 214 29.93 102.13 75.42
C VAL A 214 30.10 102.26 76.94
N LYS A 215 31.17 102.94 77.37
CA LYS A 215 31.54 103.11 78.79
C LYS A 215 30.75 104.23 79.49
N PRO A 216 30.42 104.10 80.80
CA PRO A 216 29.67 105.10 81.55
C PRO A 216 30.50 106.34 81.90
N VAL A 217 29.82 107.45 82.23
CA VAL A 217 30.44 108.68 82.75
C VAL A 217 30.25 108.74 84.27
N ARG A 218 31.33 108.99 85.02
CA ARG A 218 31.30 109.06 86.50
C ARG A 218 30.89 110.46 86.96
N LYS A 219 29.78 110.57 87.69
CA LYS A 219 29.28 111.83 88.28
C LYS A 219 29.09 111.71 89.81
N PRO A 220 29.27 112.80 90.58
CA PRO A 220 28.94 112.82 92.01
C PRO A 220 27.42 112.77 92.24
N ASP A 221 26.98 111.99 93.23
CA ASP A 221 25.57 111.72 93.54
C ASP A 221 24.75 112.98 93.89
N PRO A 222 23.63 113.28 93.18
CA PRO A 222 22.79 114.45 93.43
C PRO A 222 22.01 114.43 94.76
N SER A 223 22.06 113.32 95.52
CA SER A 223 21.45 113.21 96.86
C SER A 223 22.34 113.69 98.02
N GLY A 224 23.52 114.27 97.73
CA GLY A 224 24.38 114.91 98.75
C GLY A 224 25.24 113.96 99.59
N SER A 225 25.41 112.71 99.15
CA SER A 225 26.06 111.63 99.92
C SER A 225 27.56 111.38 99.61
N GLY A 226 28.19 112.18 98.75
CA GLY A 226 29.65 112.14 98.51
C GLY A 226 30.22 110.90 97.79
N LYS A 227 29.37 109.98 97.29
CA LYS A 227 29.77 108.83 96.45
C LYS A 227 29.59 109.11 94.95
N THR A 228 30.47 108.54 94.12
CA THR A 228 30.41 108.65 92.64
C THR A 228 29.57 107.52 92.05
N ILE A 229 28.57 107.85 91.24
CA ILE A 229 27.71 106.89 90.53
C ILE A 229 28.09 106.88 89.05
N GLU A 230 28.08 105.69 88.44
CA GLU A 230 28.30 105.50 87.00
C GLU A 230 26.98 105.75 86.27
N ASP A 231 26.89 106.87 85.56
CA ASP A 231 25.70 107.25 84.81
C ASP A 231 25.89 106.91 83.33
N TYR A 232 25.01 106.02 82.83
CA TYR A 232 24.97 105.64 81.42
C TYR A 232 24.10 106.57 80.58
N TRP A 233 23.30 107.45 81.20
CA TRP A 233 22.34 108.28 80.47
C TRP A 233 23.00 109.29 79.52
N ASP A 234 24.07 109.98 79.94
CA ASP A 234 24.83 110.90 79.07
C ASP A 234 25.43 110.18 77.84
N PRO A 235 26.12 109.02 77.99
CA PRO A 235 26.50 108.19 76.86
C PRO A 235 25.32 107.73 75.99
N SER A 236 24.20 107.33 76.60
CA SER A 236 22.99 106.92 75.89
C SER A 236 22.39 108.04 75.03
N LEU A 237 22.44 109.30 75.49
CA LEU A 237 22.00 110.47 74.71
C LEU A 237 22.88 110.72 73.49
N ARG A 238 24.19 110.47 73.58
CA ARG A 238 25.10 110.53 72.42
C ARG A 238 24.75 109.44 71.41
N LEU A 239 24.44 108.23 71.91
CA LEU A 239 24.06 107.08 71.10
C LEU A 239 22.71 107.28 70.38
N LEU A 240 21.71 107.83 71.08
CA LEU A 240 20.40 108.22 70.53
C LEU A 240 20.48 109.45 69.62
N GLY A 241 21.57 110.23 69.70
CA GLY A 241 21.80 111.40 68.87
C GLY A 241 22.35 111.08 67.48
N ASP A 242 22.84 109.86 67.26
CA ASP A 242 23.37 109.39 65.98
C ASP A 242 22.21 109.05 65.03
N SER A 243 22.18 109.68 63.84
CA SER A 243 21.17 109.43 62.82
C SER A 243 21.19 108.00 62.27
N LYS A 244 22.29 107.25 62.47
CA LYS A 244 22.44 105.84 62.06
C LYS A 244 22.16 104.83 63.16
N PHE A 245 21.69 105.23 64.34
CA PHE A 245 21.51 104.34 65.50
C PHE A 245 20.67 103.08 65.19
N LEU A 246 19.47 103.22 64.61
CA LEU A 246 18.61 102.07 64.28
C LEU A 246 19.22 101.13 63.23
N ALA A 247 19.87 101.69 62.20
CA ALA A 247 20.57 100.90 61.20
C ALA A 247 21.66 100.05 61.86
N SER A 248 22.41 100.64 62.80
CA SER A 248 23.47 99.94 63.53
C SER A 248 22.97 98.78 64.41
N LEU A 249 21.69 98.75 64.80
CA LEU A 249 21.10 97.63 65.55
C LEU A 249 20.62 96.51 64.63
N LYS A 250 20.16 96.84 63.42
CA LYS A 250 19.77 95.86 62.39
C LYS A 250 20.99 95.19 61.75
N GLU A 251 22.06 95.94 61.53
CA GLU A 251 23.33 95.45 60.95
C GLU A 251 24.30 94.93 62.02
N TYR A 252 23.83 94.70 63.25
CA TYR A 252 24.69 94.18 64.31
C TYR A 252 25.11 92.73 64.00
N ASP A 253 26.41 92.48 64.02
CA ASP A 253 26.96 91.16 63.76
C ASP A 253 26.60 90.18 64.90
N LYS A 254 25.57 89.38 64.64
CA LYS A 254 24.99 88.40 65.55
C LYS A 254 25.85 87.14 65.71
N ASP A 255 26.80 86.91 64.80
CA ASP A 255 27.66 85.73 64.80
C ASP A 255 29.01 86.00 65.50
N ALA A 256 29.34 87.28 65.76
CA ALA A 256 30.62 87.71 66.37
C ALA A 256 30.46 88.61 67.62
N ILE A 257 29.53 88.28 68.53
CA ILE A 257 29.33 89.04 69.78
C ILE A 257 30.43 88.69 70.81
N ASN A 258 31.06 89.71 71.42
CA ASN A 258 32.09 89.48 72.44
C ASN A 258 31.49 88.75 73.69
N PRO A 259 32.09 87.63 74.14
CA PRO A 259 31.60 86.86 75.28
C PRO A 259 31.43 87.67 76.57
N ASP A 260 32.28 88.67 76.81
CA ASP A 260 32.22 89.50 78.01
C ASP A 260 30.98 90.41 78.02
N ILE A 261 30.53 90.87 76.85
CA ILE A 261 29.30 91.67 76.69
C ILE A 261 28.09 90.80 77.03
N MET A 262 28.01 89.58 76.49
CA MET A 262 26.87 88.70 76.75
C MET A 262 26.83 88.22 78.20
N LYS A 263 28.00 88.02 78.82
CA LYS A 263 28.11 87.70 80.26
C LYS A 263 27.56 88.84 81.13
N ALA A 264 27.86 90.09 80.78
CA ALA A 264 27.31 91.26 81.47
C ALA A 264 25.79 91.38 81.25
N ILE A 265 25.29 91.10 80.05
CA ILE A 265 23.86 91.14 79.72
C ILE A 265 23.07 90.08 80.49
N ARG A 266 23.55 88.83 80.50
CA ARG A 266 22.94 87.72 81.25
C ARG A 266 22.91 87.98 82.77
N ALA A 267 24.00 88.51 83.31
CA ALA A 267 24.13 88.71 84.77
C ALA A 267 23.36 89.92 85.30
N ARG A 268 23.22 90.99 84.51
CA ARG A 268 22.65 92.27 84.98
C ARG A 268 21.23 92.55 84.49
N PHE A 269 20.86 92.07 83.29
CA PHE A 269 19.62 92.47 82.64
C PHE A 269 18.66 91.30 82.42
N VAL A 270 19.12 90.12 81.98
CA VAL A 270 18.24 88.96 81.73
C VAL A 270 17.61 88.41 83.02
N THR A 271 18.31 88.49 84.14
CA THR A 271 17.83 88.06 85.47
C THR A 271 16.98 89.10 86.20
N ASN A 272 16.89 90.34 85.68
CA ASN A 272 16.15 91.42 86.32
C ASN A 272 14.66 91.37 85.92
N PRO A 273 13.71 91.21 86.87
CA PRO A 273 12.28 91.17 86.57
C PRO A 273 11.74 92.43 85.89
N ASP A 274 12.37 93.59 86.15
CA ASP A 274 11.99 94.89 85.59
C ASP A 274 12.46 95.07 84.12
N PHE A 275 13.36 94.20 83.63
CA PHE A 275 13.86 94.20 82.26
C PHE A 275 13.05 93.26 81.36
N ASN A 276 11.73 93.41 81.41
CA ASN A 276 10.78 92.64 80.60
C ASN A 276 10.10 93.56 79.57
N PRO A 277 10.07 93.19 78.28
CA PRO A 277 9.38 93.96 77.25
C PRO A 277 7.94 94.37 77.60
N ASP A 278 7.17 93.50 78.25
CA ASP A 278 5.77 93.78 78.58
C ASP A 278 5.61 94.83 79.69
N VAL A 279 6.58 94.91 80.61
CA VAL A 279 6.63 95.93 81.68
C VAL A 279 7.10 97.27 81.10
N ILE A 280 8.13 97.23 80.25
CA ILE A 280 8.73 98.42 79.62
C ILE A 280 7.76 99.09 78.63
N LYS A 281 6.93 98.30 77.95
CA LYS A 281 5.88 98.79 77.03
C LYS A 281 4.95 99.82 77.65
N ASN A 282 4.62 99.66 78.94
CA ASN A 282 3.73 100.58 79.65
C ASN A 282 4.37 101.95 79.91
N VAL A 283 5.70 102.05 79.87
CA VAL A 283 6.46 103.29 80.09
C VAL A 283 6.91 103.92 78.78
N SER A 284 7.36 103.11 77.81
CA SER A 284 7.75 103.57 76.48
C SER A 284 7.70 102.43 75.48
N LYS A 285 6.83 102.56 74.47
CA LYS A 285 6.81 101.66 73.29
C LYS A 285 8.15 101.63 72.57
N ALA A 286 8.87 102.76 72.54
CA ALA A 286 10.18 102.84 71.90
C ALA A 286 11.22 101.95 72.61
N CYS A 287 11.14 101.85 73.94
CA CYS A 287 12.03 101.04 74.74
C CYS A 287 11.65 99.54 74.75
N GLU A 288 10.39 99.19 74.49
CA GLU A 288 9.95 97.78 74.33
C GLU A 288 10.70 97.09 73.18
N GLY A 289 10.75 97.74 72.01
CA GLY A 289 11.42 97.20 70.82
C GLY A 289 12.93 97.01 71.03
N LEU A 290 13.57 97.93 71.75
CA LEU A 290 14.98 97.84 72.10
C LEU A 290 15.26 96.74 73.13
N CYS A 291 14.35 96.51 74.09
CA CYS A 291 14.45 95.43 75.06
C CYS A 291 14.32 94.04 74.40
N LYS A 292 13.35 93.85 73.50
CA LYS A 292 13.16 92.59 72.76
C LYS A 292 14.38 92.20 71.94
N TRP A 293 15.04 93.20 71.36
CA TRP A 293 16.26 92.97 70.58
C TRP A 293 17.42 92.45 71.42
N VAL A 294 17.67 93.02 72.60
CA VAL A 294 18.74 92.55 73.51
C VAL A 294 18.51 91.09 73.94
N LEU A 295 17.26 90.72 74.24
CA LEU A 295 16.91 89.34 74.63
C LEU A 295 17.05 88.33 73.48
N ALA A 296 16.66 88.69 72.26
CA ALA A 296 16.79 87.78 71.11
C ALA A 296 18.25 87.53 70.70
N MET A 297 19.13 88.53 70.86
CA MET A 297 20.57 88.37 70.61
C MET A 297 21.24 87.40 71.60
N GLU A 298 20.73 87.30 72.82
CA GLU A 298 21.18 86.31 73.81
C GLU A 298 20.78 84.88 73.42
N VAL A 299 19.54 84.67 72.96
CA VAL A 299 19.01 83.36 72.54
C VAL A 299 19.76 82.84 71.31
N TYR A 300 20.07 83.72 70.35
CA TYR A 300 20.80 83.34 69.14
C TYR A 300 22.26 82.91 69.44
N ASP A 301 22.99 83.64 70.29
CA ASP A 301 24.37 83.25 70.71
C ASP A 301 24.41 81.87 71.38
N ARG A 302 23.36 81.52 72.15
CA ARG A 302 23.27 80.21 72.82
C ARG A 302 23.13 79.06 71.81
N VAL A 303 22.31 79.22 70.79
CA VAL A 303 21.99 78.14 69.83
C VAL A 303 23.07 77.99 68.76
N THR A 304 23.67 79.08 68.27
CA THR A 304 24.76 79.02 67.27
C THR A 304 25.97 78.22 67.77
N LYS A 305 26.28 78.27 69.07
CA LYS A 305 27.36 77.48 69.68
C LYS A 305 27.09 75.97 69.71
N ILE A 306 25.82 75.56 69.68
CA ILE A 306 25.41 74.14 69.69
C ILE A 306 25.43 73.57 68.27
N VAL A 307 25.02 74.36 67.28
CA VAL A 307 24.87 73.92 65.87
C VAL A 307 26.18 73.89 65.09
N GLY A 308 27.17 74.72 65.45
CA GLY A 308 28.49 74.81 64.78
C GLY A 308 29.21 73.46 64.56
N PRO A 309 29.44 72.64 65.60
CA PRO A 309 30.11 71.34 65.44
C PRO A 309 29.29 70.30 64.67
N LYS A 310 27.95 70.40 64.63
CA LYS A 310 27.08 69.46 63.89
C LYS A 310 27.12 69.69 62.37
N LYS A 311 27.19 70.95 61.92
CA LYS A 311 27.30 71.29 60.50
C LYS A 311 28.59 70.79 59.84
N ALA A 312 29.71 70.82 60.55
CA ALA A 312 30.98 70.31 60.03
C ALA A 312 30.95 68.78 59.84
N LYS A 313 30.33 68.04 60.78
CA LYS A 313 30.17 66.59 60.68
C LYS A 313 29.23 66.16 59.57
N LEU A 314 28.17 66.93 59.30
CA LEU A 314 27.26 66.67 58.18
C LEU A 314 28.00 66.78 56.83
N GLN A 315 28.82 67.81 56.66
CA GLN A 315 29.57 68.04 55.42
C GLN A 315 30.59 66.91 55.15
N GLU A 316 31.25 66.40 56.19
CA GLU A 316 32.17 65.24 56.08
C GLU A 316 31.42 63.96 55.67
N ALA A 317 30.28 63.66 56.30
CA ALA A 317 29.47 62.49 55.97
C ALA A 317 28.85 62.54 54.55
N GLU A 318 28.44 63.72 54.09
CA GLU A 318 27.92 63.91 52.73
C GLU A 318 29.01 63.72 51.66
N THR A 319 30.25 64.15 51.93
CA THR A 319 31.38 63.92 51.00
C THR A 319 31.76 62.44 50.88
N ASP A 320 31.77 61.71 52.00
CA ASP A 320 32.06 60.28 52.00
C ASP A 320 30.96 59.48 51.28
N TYR A 321 29.69 59.82 51.51
CA TYR A 321 28.56 59.21 50.80
C TYR A 321 28.64 59.42 49.27
N ALA A 322 28.94 60.65 48.82
CA ALA A 322 29.07 60.95 47.40
C ALA A 322 30.17 60.12 46.72
N PHE A 323 31.31 59.94 47.39
CA PHE A 323 32.42 59.12 46.90
C PHE A 323 32.08 57.62 46.80
N GLN A 324 31.39 57.06 47.80
CA GLN A 324 30.97 55.66 47.77
C GLN A 324 29.89 55.41 46.70
N MET A 325 28.97 56.36 46.50
CA MET A 325 27.92 56.24 45.49
C MET A 325 28.45 56.31 44.06
N GLU A 326 29.48 57.14 43.80
CA GLU A 326 30.13 57.20 42.49
C GLU A 326 30.83 55.87 42.13
N LYS A 327 31.56 55.28 43.09
CA LYS A 327 32.18 53.95 42.93
C LYS A 327 31.14 52.86 42.69
N LEU A 328 30.06 52.85 43.47
CA LEU A 328 28.99 51.87 43.32
C LEU A 328 28.31 51.97 41.95
N ASN A 329 28.02 53.18 41.46
CA ASN A 329 27.38 53.39 40.16
C ASN A 329 28.29 52.95 39.00
N ALA A 330 29.60 53.20 39.08
CA ALA A 330 30.56 52.69 38.10
C ALA A 330 30.60 51.16 38.08
N LYS A 331 30.56 50.50 39.25
CA LYS A 331 30.54 49.04 39.39
C LYS A 331 29.21 48.42 38.94
N ARG A 332 28.07 49.04 39.24
CA ARG A 332 26.74 48.64 38.74
C ARG A 332 26.64 48.73 37.21
N ALA A 333 27.21 49.77 36.60
CA ALA A 333 27.27 49.88 35.13
C ALA A 333 28.14 48.78 34.50
N GLN A 334 29.25 48.40 35.14
CA GLN A 334 30.04 47.25 34.73
C GLN A 334 29.23 45.96 34.84
N LEU A 335 28.56 45.71 35.97
CA LEU A 335 27.71 44.53 36.16
C LEU A 335 26.59 44.43 35.12
N ALA A 336 25.89 45.53 34.84
CA ALA A 336 24.83 45.57 33.83
C ALA A 336 25.36 45.24 32.42
N THR A 337 26.58 45.69 32.09
CA THR A 337 27.23 45.39 30.81
C THR A 337 27.57 43.91 30.69
N VAL A 338 28.10 43.29 31.75
CA VAL A 338 28.46 41.86 31.72
C VAL A 338 27.21 40.98 31.77
N LEU A 339 26.18 41.33 32.54
CA LEU A 339 24.88 40.64 32.53
C LEU A 339 24.20 40.70 31.16
N GLY A 340 24.24 41.84 30.47
CA GLY A 340 23.72 41.97 29.10
C GLY A 340 24.47 41.09 28.10
N LYS A 341 25.80 40.97 28.22
CA LYS A 341 26.61 40.05 27.41
C LYS A 341 26.27 38.59 27.70
N LEU A 342 26.10 38.22 28.97
CA LEU A 342 25.72 36.86 29.38
C LEU A 342 24.33 36.49 28.86
N GLN A 343 23.36 37.41 28.93
CA GLN A 343 22.01 37.19 28.39
C GLN A 343 22.04 36.98 26.88
N ALA A 344 22.78 37.82 26.14
CA ALA A 344 22.92 37.66 24.69
C ALA A 344 23.55 36.31 24.31
N LEU A 345 24.57 35.86 25.05
CA LEU A 345 25.18 34.54 24.86
C LEU A 345 24.20 33.39 25.17
N ASN A 346 23.38 33.52 26.23
CA ASN A 346 22.34 32.55 26.56
C ASN A 346 21.24 32.46 25.48
N ASP A 347 20.82 33.60 24.93
CA ASP A 347 19.84 33.64 23.83
C ASP A 347 20.42 32.99 22.56
N GLU A 348 21.70 33.25 22.25
CA GLU A 348 22.41 32.60 21.14
C GLU A 348 22.55 31.08 21.35
N LEU A 349 22.84 30.62 22.58
CA LEU A 349 22.88 29.20 22.93
C LEU A 349 21.51 28.55 22.79
N ALA A 350 20.43 29.22 23.21
CA ALA A 350 19.08 28.71 23.06
C ALA A 350 18.69 28.53 21.59
N GLN A 351 19.05 29.48 20.73
CA GLN A 351 18.82 29.39 19.30
C GLN A 351 19.64 28.25 18.66
N LYS A 352 20.95 28.20 18.91
CA LYS A 352 21.83 27.14 18.40
C LYS A 352 21.45 25.75 18.89
N SER A 353 21.00 25.63 20.14
CA SER A 353 20.50 24.37 20.69
C SER A 353 19.19 23.93 20.03
N LYS A 354 18.32 24.87 19.65
CA LYS A 354 17.10 24.57 18.89
C LYS A 354 17.43 24.10 17.48
N GLU A 355 18.31 24.81 16.77
CA GLU A 355 18.81 24.43 15.45
C GLU A 355 19.46 23.05 15.47
N LYS A 356 20.30 22.76 16.50
CA LYS A 356 20.88 21.43 16.71
C LYS A 356 19.81 20.35 16.85
N LYS A 357 18.80 20.58 17.69
CA LYS A 357 17.73 19.61 17.92
C LYS A 357 16.90 19.36 16.65
N GLU A 358 16.57 20.40 15.90
CA GLU A 358 15.87 20.27 14.61
C GLU A 358 16.71 19.48 13.59
N LEU A 359 18.03 19.69 13.55
CA LEU A 359 18.94 18.88 12.72
C LEU A 359 19.00 17.42 13.17
N GLU A 360 19.07 17.15 14.48
CA GLU A 360 19.03 15.79 15.03
C GLU A 360 17.73 15.06 14.68
N ASP A 361 16.58 15.70 14.89
CA ASP A 361 15.26 15.15 14.59
C ASP A 361 15.12 14.86 13.08
N ASN A 362 15.59 15.76 12.21
CA ASN A 362 15.57 15.57 10.76
C ASN A 362 16.50 14.43 10.30
N ILE A 363 17.70 14.31 10.89
CA ILE A 363 18.63 13.22 10.57
C ILE A 363 18.05 11.87 11.01
N GLU A 364 17.46 11.79 12.20
CA GLU A 364 16.86 10.55 12.70
C GLU A 364 15.65 10.14 11.84
N LEU A 365 14.78 11.09 11.49
CA LEU A 365 13.66 10.85 10.57
C LEU A 365 14.15 10.39 9.19
N CYS A 366 15.17 11.04 8.63
CA CYS A 366 15.77 10.67 7.35
C CYS A 366 16.39 9.27 7.40
N LYS A 367 17.07 8.92 8.49
CA LYS A 367 17.65 7.60 8.72
C LYS A 367 16.58 6.50 8.80
N GLN A 368 15.47 6.75 9.52
CA GLN A 368 14.34 5.83 9.57
C GLN A 368 13.68 5.66 8.21
N LYS A 369 13.50 6.75 7.45
CA LYS A 369 12.98 6.70 6.07
C LYS A 369 13.91 5.91 5.14
N LEU A 370 15.23 6.09 5.28
CA LEU A 370 16.23 5.32 4.51
C LEU A 370 16.21 3.83 4.86
N ASP A 371 16.15 3.45 6.14
CA ASP A 371 16.06 2.05 6.57
C ASP A 371 14.78 1.37 6.04
N ARG A 372 13.64 2.06 6.14
CA ARG A 372 12.36 1.60 5.55
C ARG A 372 12.48 1.42 4.04
N ALA A 373 13.12 2.36 3.35
CA ALA A 373 13.28 2.29 1.91
C ALA A 373 14.27 1.22 1.45
N GLU A 374 15.36 0.99 2.20
CA GLU A 374 16.32 -0.08 1.93
C GLU A 374 15.63 -1.45 2.06
N LYS A 375 14.82 -1.64 3.10
CA LYS A 375 13.97 -2.84 3.25
C LYS A 375 12.97 -3.00 2.10
N LEU A 376 12.32 -1.92 1.70
CA LEU A 376 11.35 -1.92 0.61
C LEU A 376 12.00 -2.26 -0.75
N ILE A 377 13.08 -1.58 -1.12
CA ILE A 377 13.77 -1.75 -2.40
C ILE A 377 14.54 -3.06 -2.45
N GLY A 378 15.23 -3.43 -1.35
CA GLY A 378 15.92 -4.70 -1.24
C GLY A 378 14.96 -5.89 -1.28
N GLY A 379 13.82 -5.79 -0.60
CA GLY A 379 12.80 -6.85 -0.58
C GLY A 379 12.03 -7.00 -1.91
N LEU A 380 11.69 -5.89 -2.56
CA LEU A 380 10.86 -5.87 -3.78
C LEU A 380 11.67 -5.72 -5.08
N GLY A 381 13.00 -5.64 -5.03
CA GLY A 381 13.84 -5.47 -6.22
C GLY A 381 13.68 -6.60 -7.25
N GLY A 382 13.56 -7.85 -6.79
CA GLY A 382 13.25 -8.99 -7.67
C GLY A 382 11.83 -8.93 -8.25
N GLU A 383 10.86 -8.44 -7.47
CA GLU A 383 9.47 -8.24 -7.92
C GLU A 383 9.38 -7.15 -9.00
N LYS A 384 10.17 -6.07 -8.86
CA LYS A 384 10.24 -5.00 -9.85
C LYS A 384 10.61 -5.53 -11.24
N ILE A 385 11.57 -6.45 -11.33
CA ILE A 385 11.97 -7.06 -12.61
C ILE A 385 10.81 -7.92 -13.15
N ARG A 386 10.25 -8.79 -12.30
CA ARG A 386 9.13 -9.67 -12.67
C ARG A 386 7.91 -8.89 -13.16
N TRP A 387 7.54 -7.80 -12.49
CA TRP A 387 6.40 -6.96 -12.87
C TRP A 387 6.69 -6.15 -14.13
N SER A 388 7.94 -5.73 -14.35
CA SER A 388 8.33 -5.06 -15.60
C SER A 388 8.17 -6.00 -16.79
N GLU A 389 8.68 -7.23 -16.68
CA GLU A 389 8.48 -8.27 -17.71
C GLU A 389 7.00 -8.61 -17.89
N ALA A 390 6.25 -8.76 -16.79
CA ALA A 390 4.82 -9.02 -16.83
C ALA A 390 4.03 -7.88 -17.50
N SER A 391 4.35 -6.60 -17.23
CA SER A 391 3.70 -5.45 -17.86
C SER A 391 4.00 -5.38 -19.37
N VAL A 392 5.23 -5.71 -19.78
CA VAL A 392 5.60 -5.83 -21.20
C VAL A 392 4.82 -6.97 -21.87
N ASN A 393 4.77 -8.15 -21.25
CA ASN A 393 4.01 -9.29 -21.77
C ASN A 393 2.51 -8.97 -21.87
N LEU A 394 1.91 -8.36 -20.84
CA LEU A 394 0.51 -7.91 -20.88
C LEU A 394 0.26 -6.86 -21.96
N SER A 395 1.25 -6.04 -22.30
CA SER A 395 1.16 -5.09 -23.42
C SER A 395 1.12 -5.81 -24.77
N ASN A 396 1.93 -6.85 -24.95
CA ASN A 396 1.88 -7.71 -26.13
C ASN A 396 0.56 -8.48 -26.20
N ASP A 397 0.11 -9.04 -25.07
CA ASP A 397 -1.16 -9.75 -24.96
C ASP A 397 -2.34 -8.84 -25.30
N LEU A 398 -2.29 -7.55 -24.93
CA LEU A 398 -3.34 -6.58 -25.25
C LEU A 398 -3.48 -6.35 -26.76
N VAL A 399 -2.37 -6.39 -27.51
CA VAL A 399 -2.36 -6.30 -28.97
C VAL A 399 -2.90 -7.58 -29.61
N ASN A 400 -2.40 -8.74 -29.16
CA ASN A 400 -2.77 -10.05 -29.71
C ASN A 400 -4.16 -10.55 -29.28
N CYS A 401 -4.72 -9.94 -28.23
CA CYS A 401 -5.99 -10.29 -27.60
C CYS A 401 -7.14 -10.44 -28.59
N ILE A 402 -7.17 -9.59 -29.61
CA ILE A 402 -8.27 -9.52 -30.58
C ILE A 402 -8.40 -10.84 -31.34
N GLY A 403 -7.30 -11.31 -31.94
CA GLY A 403 -7.30 -12.56 -32.71
C GLY A 403 -7.46 -13.79 -31.82
N ASP A 404 -6.76 -13.82 -30.68
CA ASP A 404 -6.84 -14.95 -29.74
C ASP A 404 -8.28 -15.15 -29.22
N ILE A 405 -8.98 -14.07 -28.90
CA ILE A 405 -10.36 -14.15 -28.41
C ILE A 405 -11.33 -14.45 -29.53
N LEU A 406 -11.10 -13.96 -30.75
CA LEU A 406 -11.94 -14.28 -31.90
C LEU A 406 -11.92 -15.79 -32.17
N ILE A 407 -10.73 -16.41 -32.17
CA ILE A 407 -10.57 -17.86 -32.29
C ILE A 407 -11.26 -18.56 -31.12
N CYS A 408 -11.01 -18.14 -29.87
CA CYS A 408 -11.66 -18.75 -28.69
C CYS A 408 -13.20 -18.65 -28.72
N ALA A 409 -13.75 -17.54 -29.20
CA ALA A 409 -15.20 -17.37 -29.36
C ALA A 409 -15.75 -18.32 -30.42
N GLY A 410 -15.01 -18.53 -31.51
CA GLY A 410 -15.28 -19.56 -32.52
C GLY A 410 -15.29 -20.96 -31.93
N VAL A 411 -14.24 -21.32 -31.17
CA VAL A 411 -14.10 -22.63 -30.52
C VAL A 411 -15.26 -22.88 -29.56
N THR A 412 -15.57 -21.90 -28.69
CA THR A 412 -16.64 -21.98 -27.68
C THR A 412 -18.03 -22.13 -28.30
N THR A 413 -18.25 -21.51 -29.47
CA THR A 413 -19.57 -21.49 -30.11
C THR A 413 -19.81 -22.72 -30.99
N TYR A 414 -18.79 -23.17 -31.74
CA TYR A 414 -18.96 -24.20 -32.77
C TYR A 414 -18.28 -25.53 -32.48
N LEU A 415 -17.08 -25.51 -31.87
CA LEU A 415 -16.19 -26.67 -31.85
C LEU A 415 -16.41 -27.61 -30.67
N GLY A 416 -17.41 -27.33 -29.83
CA GLY A 416 -17.80 -28.20 -28.72
C GLY A 416 -18.16 -29.62 -29.18
N ALA A 417 -18.93 -29.76 -30.27
CA ALA A 417 -19.42 -31.04 -30.76
C ALA A 417 -18.39 -31.88 -31.55
N PHE A 418 -17.32 -31.24 -32.03
CA PHE A 418 -16.32 -31.87 -32.90
C PHE A 418 -15.29 -32.67 -32.10
N THR A 419 -14.70 -33.68 -32.75
CA THR A 419 -13.56 -34.45 -32.20
C THR A 419 -12.26 -33.65 -32.24
N VAL A 420 -11.22 -34.15 -31.58
CA VAL A 420 -9.90 -33.51 -31.46
C VAL A 420 -9.34 -33.10 -32.83
N ASP A 421 -9.33 -34.02 -33.79
CA ASP A 421 -8.72 -33.78 -35.12
C ASP A 421 -9.42 -32.65 -35.87
N TYR A 422 -10.76 -32.68 -35.91
CA TYR A 422 -11.56 -31.63 -36.55
C TYR A 422 -11.42 -30.27 -35.87
N ARG A 423 -11.29 -30.27 -34.54
CA ARG A 423 -11.07 -29.04 -33.78
C ARG A 423 -9.71 -28.43 -34.11
N ASN A 424 -8.66 -29.24 -34.14
CA ASN A 424 -7.30 -28.78 -34.47
C ASN A 424 -7.22 -28.29 -35.92
N ASP A 425 -7.75 -29.05 -36.88
CA ASP A 425 -7.81 -28.65 -38.29
C ASP A 425 -8.46 -27.26 -38.47
N LEU A 426 -9.61 -27.04 -37.82
CA LEU A 426 -10.34 -25.77 -37.90
C LEU A 426 -9.58 -24.64 -37.20
N ILE A 427 -9.00 -24.88 -36.03
CA ILE A 427 -8.18 -23.89 -35.31
C ILE A 427 -6.97 -23.49 -36.17
N ASP A 428 -6.29 -24.44 -36.79
CA ASP A 428 -5.13 -24.16 -37.63
C ASP A 428 -5.51 -23.42 -38.91
N GLN A 429 -6.63 -23.79 -39.54
CA GLN A 429 -7.21 -23.02 -40.64
C GLN A 429 -7.54 -21.58 -40.21
N TRP A 430 -8.11 -21.39 -39.02
CA TRP A 430 -8.47 -20.06 -38.52
C TRP A 430 -7.26 -19.20 -38.17
N LYS A 431 -6.16 -19.80 -37.70
CA LYS A 431 -4.88 -19.11 -37.52
C LYS A 431 -4.34 -18.60 -38.87
N LEU A 432 -4.34 -19.45 -39.89
CA LEU A 432 -3.90 -19.08 -41.24
C LEU A 432 -4.72 -17.92 -41.80
N LEU A 433 -6.04 -18.01 -41.72
CA LEU A 433 -6.94 -16.92 -42.14
C LEU A 433 -6.68 -15.63 -41.34
N SER A 434 -6.43 -15.74 -40.03
CA SER A 434 -6.13 -14.58 -39.19
C SER A 434 -4.83 -13.88 -39.62
N SER A 435 -3.81 -14.65 -40.03
CA SER A 435 -2.57 -14.14 -40.60
C SER A 435 -2.79 -13.43 -41.95
N GLU A 436 -3.59 -14.02 -42.84
CA GLU A 436 -3.89 -13.42 -44.17
C GLU A 436 -4.59 -12.06 -44.05
N VAL A 437 -5.54 -11.95 -43.12
CA VAL A 437 -6.30 -10.72 -42.87
C VAL A 437 -5.57 -9.75 -41.91
N LYS A 438 -4.32 -10.07 -41.53
CA LYS A 438 -3.41 -9.28 -40.69
C LYS A 438 -4.00 -8.89 -39.33
N ILE A 439 -4.77 -9.79 -38.70
CA ILE A 439 -5.18 -9.61 -37.31
C ILE A 439 -4.04 -10.07 -36.41
N PRO A 440 -3.63 -9.29 -35.39
CA PRO A 440 -2.64 -9.73 -34.42
C PRO A 440 -3.22 -10.85 -33.54
N PHE A 441 -2.44 -11.92 -33.36
CA PHE A 441 -2.74 -13.04 -32.49
C PHE A 441 -1.43 -13.69 -32.02
N THR A 442 -1.51 -14.51 -30.99
CA THR A 442 -0.34 -15.21 -30.44
C THR A 442 0.02 -16.42 -31.31
N LEU A 443 1.27 -16.48 -31.81
CA LEU A 443 1.72 -17.55 -32.72
C LEU A 443 1.47 -18.96 -32.15
N ALA A 444 1.80 -19.16 -30.87
CA ALA A 444 1.51 -20.39 -30.14
C ALA A 444 0.17 -20.30 -29.40
N PHE A 445 -0.92 -20.10 -30.14
CA PHE A 445 -2.26 -19.98 -29.55
C PHE A 445 -2.65 -21.22 -28.73
N SER A 446 -3.17 -20.98 -27.53
CA SER A 446 -3.73 -22.00 -26.64
C SER A 446 -4.97 -21.45 -25.95
N MET A 447 -6.13 -22.09 -26.17
CA MET A 447 -7.37 -21.72 -25.50
C MET A 447 -7.25 -21.79 -23.97
N ILE A 448 -6.46 -22.75 -23.48
CA ILE A 448 -6.19 -22.97 -22.06
C ILE A 448 -5.49 -21.75 -21.45
N ASN A 449 -4.54 -21.14 -22.16
CA ASN A 449 -3.84 -19.94 -21.66
C ASN A 449 -4.67 -18.67 -21.83
N THR A 450 -5.46 -18.58 -22.91
CA THR A 450 -6.24 -17.37 -23.22
C THR A 450 -7.46 -17.23 -22.31
N LEU A 451 -8.27 -18.29 -22.16
CA LEU A 451 -9.53 -18.27 -21.39
C LEU A 451 -9.50 -19.11 -20.12
N GLY A 452 -8.51 -20.00 -19.97
CA GLY A 452 -8.42 -20.87 -18.80
C GLY A 452 -7.89 -20.15 -17.57
N ASP A 453 -8.43 -20.54 -16.41
CA ASP A 453 -7.90 -20.17 -15.11
C ASP A 453 -7.17 -21.39 -14.55
N ALA A 454 -5.85 -21.27 -14.35
CA ALA A 454 -5.01 -22.37 -13.89
C ALA A 454 -5.45 -22.96 -12.55
N VAL A 455 -6.03 -22.15 -11.65
CA VAL A 455 -6.52 -22.62 -10.34
C VAL A 455 -7.82 -23.41 -10.53
N LYS A 456 -8.74 -22.91 -11.37
CA LYS A 456 -9.99 -23.63 -11.68
C LYS A 456 -9.74 -24.94 -12.41
N ILE A 457 -8.85 -24.94 -13.41
CA ILE A 457 -8.49 -26.16 -14.16
C ILE A 457 -7.88 -27.20 -13.22
N ARG A 458 -6.99 -26.80 -12.30
CA ARG A 458 -6.46 -27.69 -11.28
C ARG A 458 -7.55 -28.27 -10.39
N SER A 459 -8.50 -27.44 -9.94
CA SER A 459 -9.67 -27.91 -9.20
C SER A 459 -10.50 -28.92 -10.00
N TRP A 460 -10.71 -28.69 -11.30
CA TRP A 460 -11.42 -29.64 -12.15
C TRP A 460 -10.70 -30.98 -12.25
N ASN A 461 -9.37 -30.96 -12.39
CA ASN A 461 -8.55 -32.17 -12.46
C ASN A 461 -8.62 -32.97 -11.16
N ILE A 462 -8.54 -32.31 -10.00
CA ILE A 462 -8.72 -32.94 -8.68
C ILE A 462 -10.11 -33.57 -8.55
N ASN A 463 -11.14 -32.92 -9.12
CA ASN A 463 -12.51 -33.43 -9.12
C ASN A 463 -12.79 -34.49 -10.20
N GLY A 464 -11.77 -34.93 -10.95
CA GLY A 464 -11.85 -36.05 -11.88
C GLY A 464 -12.01 -35.68 -13.36
N LEU A 465 -11.77 -34.43 -13.74
CA LEU A 465 -11.57 -34.08 -15.15
C LEU A 465 -10.23 -34.66 -15.64
N PRO A 466 -10.19 -35.34 -16.80
CA PRO A 466 -8.93 -35.77 -17.38
C PRO A 466 -8.01 -34.57 -17.71
N VAL A 467 -6.70 -34.78 -17.57
CA VAL A 467 -5.67 -33.74 -17.73
C VAL A 467 -5.30 -33.43 -19.19
N ASP A 468 -5.94 -34.09 -20.16
CA ASP A 468 -5.68 -33.84 -21.58
C ASP A 468 -6.31 -32.52 -22.05
N ASN A 469 -5.70 -31.92 -23.08
CA ASN A 469 -6.12 -30.62 -23.60
C ASN A 469 -7.59 -30.60 -24.03
N TYR A 470 -8.08 -31.67 -24.65
CA TYR A 470 -9.45 -31.73 -25.16
C TYR A 470 -10.48 -31.69 -24.03
N SER A 471 -10.25 -32.46 -22.96
CA SER A 471 -11.09 -32.44 -21.75
C SER A 471 -11.07 -31.09 -21.04
N ILE A 472 -9.89 -30.47 -20.92
CA ILE A 472 -9.75 -29.13 -20.31
C ILE A 472 -10.47 -28.08 -21.15
N GLU A 473 -10.29 -28.09 -22.47
CA GLU A 473 -10.99 -27.21 -23.40
C GLU A 473 -12.51 -27.37 -23.30
N ASN A 474 -13.02 -28.60 -23.23
CA ASN A 474 -14.45 -28.85 -23.03
C ASN A 474 -14.95 -28.22 -21.72
N GLY A 475 -14.16 -28.28 -20.65
CA GLY A 475 -14.44 -27.58 -19.40
C GLY A 475 -14.46 -26.05 -19.55
N ILE A 476 -13.53 -25.49 -20.33
CA ILE A 476 -13.48 -24.04 -20.63
C ILE A 476 -14.70 -23.62 -21.48
N ILE A 477 -15.06 -24.40 -22.51
CA ILE A 477 -16.24 -24.16 -23.33
C ILE A 477 -17.48 -24.15 -22.46
N MET A 478 -17.64 -25.15 -21.58
CA MET A 478 -18.76 -25.26 -20.64
C MET A 478 -18.83 -24.06 -19.67
N SER A 479 -17.70 -23.58 -19.17
CA SER A 479 -17.65 -22.46 -18.22
C SER A 479 -17.90 -21.10 -18.87
N ASN A 480 -17.62 -20.95 -20.16
CA ASN A 480 -17.73 -19.67 -20.88
C ASN A 480 -18.96 -19.63 -21.82
N SER A 481 -19.63 -20.74 -22.07
CA SER A 481 -20.83 -20.77 -22.93
C SER A 481 -21.99 -19.99 -22.30
N SER A 482 -22.66 -19.17 -23.12
CA SER A 482 -23.84 -18.42 -22.70
C SER A 482 -25.10 -19.30 -22.60
N LYS A 483 -25.15 -20.39 -23.35
CA LYS A 483 -26.23 -21.40 -23.34
C LYS A 483 -25.88 -22.55 -22.40
N TRP A 484 -26.88 -23.35 -22.05
CA TRP A 484 -26.66 -24.51 -21.21
C TRP A 484 -25.94 -25.63 -21.99
N PRO A 485 -24.93 -26.28 -21.38
CA PRO A 485 -24.17 -27.35 -22.02
C PRO A 485 -24.93 -28.67 -22.02
N LEU A 486 -24.97 -29.33 -23.19
CA LEU A 486 -25.33 -30.74 -23.33
C LEU A 486 -24.08 -31.55 -23.63
N LEU A 487 -23.75 -32.45 -22.72
CA LEU A 487 -22.54 -33.26 -22.73
C LEU A 487 -22.86 -34.64 -23.33
N ILE A 488 -22.26 -34.95 -24.48
CA ILE A 488 -22.27 -36.30 -25.05
C ILE A 488 -21.25 -37.14 -24.28
N ASP A 489 -21.73 -37.93 -23.33
CA ASP A 489 -20.93 -38.63 -22.33
C ASP A 489 -21.33 -40.11 -22.22
N PRO A 490 -21.07 -40.94 -23.24
CA PRO A 490 -21.40 -42.37 -23.22
C PRO A 490 -20.67 -43.14 -22.10
N GLN A 491 -19.51 -42.64 -21.65
CA GLN A 491 -18.73 -43.29 -20.57
C GLN A 491 -19.11 -42.80 -19.16
N GLY A 492 -19.89 -41.73 -19.01
CA GLY A 492 -20.29 -41.18 -17.72
C GLY A 492 -19.19 -40.38 -16.99
N GLN A 493 -18.14 -39.97 -17.70
CA GLN A 493 -17.02 -39.23 -17.12
C GLN A 493 -17.43 -37.81 -16.72
N ALA A 494 -18.12 -37.10 -17.61
CA ALA A 494 -18.60 -35.75 -17.38
C ALA A 494 -19.64 -35.73 -16.25
N ASN A 495 -20.53 -36.73 -16.23
CA ASN A 495 -21.53 -36.91 -15.18
C ASN A 495 -20.87 -37.06 -13.79
N LYS A 496 -19.85 -37.93 -13.68
CA LYS A 496 -19.10 -38.13 -12.43
C LYS A 496 -18.35 -36.86 -12.02
N TRP A 497 -17.72 -36.18 -12.97
CA TRP A 497 -17.00 -34.94 -12.74
C TRP A 497 -17.92 -33.83 -12.21
N LEU A 498 -19.07 -33.58 -12.84
CA LEU A 498 -20.03 -32.56 -12.40
C LEU A 498 -20.57 -32.82 -10.99
N LYS A 499 -20.84 -34.09 -10.64
CA LYS A 499 -21.24 -34.47 -9.28
C LYS A 499 -20.18 -34.17 -8.22
N ASN A 500 -18.91 -34.25 -8.59
CA ASN A 500 -17.80 -33.91 -7.69
C ASN A 500 -17.58 -32.40 -7.59
N VAL A 501 -17.70 -31.67 -8.71
CA VAL A 501 -17.53 -30.21 -8.75
C VAL A 501 -18.63 -29.50 -7.95
N GLU A 502 -19.88 -29.88 -8.14
CA GLU A 502 -21.05 -29.25 -7.50
C GLU A 502 -21.48 -30.00 -6.21
N LYS A 503 -20.53 -30.66 -5.54
CA LYS A 503 -20.80 -31.53 -4.39
C LYS A 503 -21.51 -30.76 -3.26
N GLY A 504 -22.68 -31.26 -2.86
CA GLY A 504 -23.51 -30.67 -1.79
C GLY A 504 -24.52 -29.61 -2.26
N GLN A 505 -24.44 -29.15 -3.52
CA GLN A 505 -25.33 -28.15 -4.10
C GLN A 505 -25.87 -28.57 -5.49
N LEU A 506 -25.92 -29.87 -5.78
CA LEU A 506 -26.41 -30.42 -7.06
C LEU A 506 -27.71 -31.22 -6.87
N ALA A 507 -28.75 -30.86 -7.62
CA ALA A 507 -29.95 -31.66 -7.77
C ALA A 507 -29.82 -32.53 -9.04
N VAL A 508 -29.82 -33.85 -8.88
CA VAL A 508 -29.74 -34.80 -9.99
C VAL A 508 -31.15 -35.27 -10.33
N VAL A 509 -31.55 -35.14 -11.59
CA VAL A 509 -32.93 -35.39 -12.03
C VAL A 509 -32.95 -36.10 -13.38
N LYS A 510 -33.97 -36.91 -13.64
CA LYS A 510 -34.21 -37.56 -14.94
C LYS A 510 -35.54 -37.12 -15.52
N LEU A 511 -35.66 -37.10 -16.85
CA LEU A 511 -36.91 -36.76 -17.56
C LEU A 511 -38.06 -37.73 -17.20
N THR A 512 -37.76 -38.97 -16.85
CA THR A 512 -38.77 -39.98 -16.49
C THR A 512 -39.35 -39.80 -15.08
N GLU A 513 -38.79 -38.92 -14.26
CA GLU A 513 -39.23 -38.74 -12.87
C GLU A 513 -40.37 -37.72 -12.78
N ALA A 514 -41.51 -38.11 -12.22
CA ALA A 514 -42.68 -37.24 -12.05
C ALA A 514 -42.41 -35.99 -11.18
N THR A 515 -41.38 -36.03 -10.33
CA THR A 515 -40.95 -34.93 -9.46
C THR A 515 -40.01 -33.94 -10.14
N MET A 516 -39.62 -34.18 -11.40
CA MET A 516 -38.59 -33.41 -12.11
C MET A 516 -38.88 -31.90 -12.11
N MET A 517 -40.08 -31.51 -12.54
CA MET A 517 -40.44 -30.08 -12.61
C MET A 517 -40.46 -29.40 -11.23
N ARG A 518 -40.85 -30.11 -10.16
CA ARG A 518 -40.84 -29.55 -8.80
C ARG A 518 -39.42 -29.37 -8.28
N ALA A 519 -38.54 -30.34 -8.55
CA ALA A 519 -37.13 -30.24 -8.19
C ALA A 519 -36.45 -29.08 -8.94
N LEU A 520 -36.78 -28.91 -10.22
CA LEU A 520 -36.30 -27.81 -11.05
C LEU A 520 -36.82 -26.44 -10.58
N GLU A 521 -38.13 -26.32 -10.30
CA GLU A 521 -38.74 -25.10 -9.73
C GLU A 521 -38.04 -24.68 -8.42
N ARG A 522 -37.76 -25.63 -7.54
CA ARG A 522 -37.04 -25.38 -6.29
C ARG A 522 -35.60 -24.94 -6.55
N ALA A 523 -34.88 -25.66 -7.40
CA ALA A 523 -33.49 -25.37 -7.69
C ALA A 523 -33.31 -23.99 -8.34
N ILE A 524 -34.24 -23.55 -9.21
CA ILE A 524 -34.24 -22.22 -9.82
C ILE A 524 -34.39 -21.12 -8.77
N ARG A 525 -35.27 -21.30 -7.77
CA ARG A 525 -35.45 -20.33 -6.67
C ARG A 525 -34.26 -20.31 -5.72
N ASP A 526 -33.73 -21.48 -5.40
CA ASP A 526 -32.62 -21.64 -4.43
C ASP A 526 -31.25 -21.33 -5.07
N GLY A 527 -31.18 -21.07 -6.39
CA GLY A 527 -29.91 -20.89 -7.12
C GLY A 527 -29.06 -22.15 -7.21
N GLN A 528 -29.66 -23.33 -7.00
CA GLN A 528 -28.98 -24.62 -6.96
C GLN A 528 -28.68 -25.15 -8.37
N ALA A 529 -27.53 -25.82 -8.56
CA ALA A 529 -27.22 -26.48 -9.83
C ALA A 529 -28.11 -27.71 -10.05
N VAL A 530 -28.52 -27.95 -11.30
CA VAL A 530 -29.30 -29.13 -11.72
C VAL A 530 -28.56 -29.92 -12.78
N LEU A 531 -28.47 -31.24 -12.60
CA LEU A 531 -27.97 -32.18 -13.60
C LEU A 531 -29.12 -33.02 -14.14
N LEU A 532 -29.46 -32.81 -15.41
CA LEU A 532 -30.45 -33.60 -16.14
C LEU A 532 -29.76 -34.78 -16.83
N GLU A 533 -30.04 -35.99 -16.35
CA GLU A 533 -29.34 -37.21 -16.78
C GLU A 533 -30.04 -37.93 -17.94
N ASN A 534 -29.22 -38.45 -18.86
CA ASN A 534 -29.60 -39.41 -19.91
C ASN A 534 -30.72 -38.91 -20.83
N ILE A 535 -30.62 -37.65 -21.26
CA ILE A 535 -31.52 -37.14 -22.30
C ILE A 535 -31.32 -37.95 -23.57
N GLN A 536 -32.44 -38.28 -24.22
CA GLN A 536 -32.46 -38.92 -25.53
C GLN A 536 -32.26 -37.87 -26.63
N GLU A 537 -32.93 -37.99 -27.76
CA GLU A 537 -32.88 -37.01 -28.86
C GLU A 537 -33.99 -35.96 -28.77
N THR A 538 -34.99 -36.20 -27.93
CA THR A 538 -36.12 -35.29 -27.69
C THR A 538 -36.01 -34.61 -26.32
N ILE A 539 -36.37 -33.32 -26.29
CA ILE A 539 -36.46 -32.51 -25.08
C ILE A 539 -37.88 -31.92 -25.02
N GLU A 540 -38.52 -32.01 -23.86
CA GLU A 540 -39.88 -31.49 -23.68
C GLU A 540 -39.93 -29.96 -23.76
N SER A 541 -40.93 -29.43 -24.46
CA SER A 541 -41.14 -27.97 -24.60
C SER A 541 -41.41 -27.25 -23.27
N SER A 542 -41.79 -27.98 -22.22
CA SER A 542 -41.94 -27.47 -20.85
C SER A 542 -40.64 -26.86 -20.30
N LEU A 543 -39.48 -27.29 -20.82
CA LEU A 543 -38.16 -26.79 -20.43
C LEU A 543 -37.68 -25.58 -21.24
N ASP A 544 -38.39 -25.20 -22.31
CA ASP A 544 -37.98 -24.10 -23.19
C ASP A 544 -37.72 -22.77 -22.47
N PRO A 545 -38.56 -22.33 -21.48
CA PRO A 545 -38.28 -21.12 -20.72
C PRO A 545 -36.94 -21.16 -19.99
N VAL A 546 -36.56 -22.33 -19.47
CA VAL A 546 -35.29 -22.55 -18.77
C VAL A 546 -34.13 -22.59 -19.76
N LEU A 547 -34.29 -23.32 -20.86
CA LEU A 547 -33.25 -23.50 -21.87
C LEU A 547 -32.89 -22.18 -22.57
N GLN A 548 -33.89 -21.35 -22.85
CA GLN A 548 -33.71 -20.04 -23.47
C GLN A 548 -33.33 -18.94 -22.46
N LYS A 549 -33.30 -19.25 -21.16
CA LYS A 549 -33.09 -18.29 -20.08
C LYS A 549 -34.10 -17.12 -20.16
N ALA A 550 -35.38 -17.46 -20.37
CA ALA A 550 -36.48 -16.50 -20.55
C ALA A 550 -36.95 -15.89 -19.22
N TYR A 551 -36.03 -15.29 -18.47
CA TYR A 551 -36.34 -14.52 -17.26
C TYR A 551 -36.41 -13.03 -17.55
N TYR A 552 -37.21 -12.30 -16.77
CA TYR A 552 -37.34 -10.85 -16.84
C TYR A 552 -37.28 -10.24 -15.45
N LYS A 553 -36.86 -8.98 -15.36
CA LYS A 553 -36.77 -8.26 -14.08
C LYS A 553 -38.13 -7.65 -13.75
N VAL A 554 -38.69 -8.03 -12.59
CA VAL A 554 -39.90 -7.42 -12.01
C VAL A 554 -39.47 -6.74 -10.72
N GLN A 555 -39.61 -5.41 -10.67
CA GLN A 555 -39.08 -4.58 -9.58
C GLN A 555 -37.57 -4.81 -9.38
N ASN A 556 -37.15 -5.54 -8.33
CA ASN A 556 -35.75 -5.86 -8.04
C ASN A 556 -35.43 -7.36 -8.07
N THR A 557 -36.40 -8.21 -8.41
CA THR A 557 -36.23 -9.67 -8.47
C THR A 557 -36.34 -10.13 -9.92
N TYR A 558 -35.57 -11.15 -10.31
CA TYR A 558 -35.73 -11.80 -11.60
C TYR A 558 -36.80 -12.88 -11.48
N VAL A 559 -37.69 -12.95 -12.46
CA VAL A 559 -38.81 -13.89 -12.48
C VAL A 559 -38.81 -14.64 -13.82
N MET A 560 -39.16 -15.92 -13.78
CA MET A 560 -39.35 -16.77 -14.95
C MET A 560 -40.74 -17.39 -14.91
N SER A 561 -41.42 -17.45 -16.07
CA SER A 561 -42.67 -18.20 -16.19
C SER A 561 -42.36 -19.65 -16.58
N LEU A 562 -42.66 -20.58 -15.68
CA LEU A 562 -42.47 -22.03 -15.88
C LEU A 562 -43.81 -22.74 -15.64
N ASN A 563 -44.32 -23.47 -16.63
CA ASN A 563 -45.63 -24.16 -16.56
C ASN A 563 -46.79 -23.26 -16.08
N ASN A 564 -46.89 -22.04 -16.61
CA ASN A 564 -47.89 -21.04 -16.23
C ASN A 564 -47.82 -20.59 -14.76
N LYS A 565 -46.68 -20.80 -14.09
CA LYS A 565 -46.38 -20.24 -12.78
C LYS A 565 -45.19 -19.29 -12.88
N GLU A 566 -45.32 -18.14 -12.26
CA GLU A 566 -44.20 -17.23 -12.07
C GLU A 566 -43.37 -17.73 -10.88
N ILE A 567 -42.08 -17.98 -11.12
CA ILE A 567 -41.11 -18.37 -10.11
C ILE A 567 -39.99 -17.34 -10.04
N GLU A 568 -39.52 -17.04 -8.83
CA GLU A 568 -38.31 -16.26 -8.65
C GLU A 568 -37.12 -17.01 -9.25
N TYR A 569 -36.28 -16.28 -9.97
CA TYR A 569 -35.11 -16.79 -10.68
C TYR A 569 -33.84 -16.26 -10.01
N ASP A 570 -33.06 -17.14 -9.42
CA ASP A 570 -31.74 -16.79 -8.91
C ASP A 570 -30.69 -16.82 -10.03
N LEU A 571 -29.87 -15.77 -10.12
CA LEU A 571 -28.85 -15.64 -11.18
C LEU A 571 -27.70 -16.66 -11.05
N ASN A 572 -27.53 -17.30 -9.89
CA ASN A 572 -26.54 -18.33 -9.65
C ASN A 572 -26.99 -19.72 -10.12
N PHE A 573 -28.27 -19.89 -10.47
CA PHE A 573 -28.80 -21.15 -10.99
C PHE A 573 -27.98 -21.65 -12.18
N ARG A 574 -27.73 -22.97 -12.23
CA ARG A 574 -27.01 -23.64 -13.33
C ARG A 574 -27.72 -24.90 -13.77
N LEU A 575 -27.78 -25.13 -15.08
CA LEU A 575 -28.31 -26.35 -15.67
C LEU A 575 -27.23 -27.07 -16.49
N TYR A 576 -27.04 -28.35 -16.18
CA TYR A 576 -26.17 -29.27 -16.91
C TYR A 576 -27.00 -30.40 -17.51
N ILE A 577 -26.71 -30.77 -18.74
CA ILE A 577 -27.41 -31.83 -19.45
C ILE A 577 -26.42 -32.89 -19.89
N THR A 578 -26.75 -34.17 -19.69
CA THR A 578 -25.90 -35.30 -20.14
C THR A 578 -26.70 -36.30 -20.97
N THR A 579 -26.07 -36.90 -21.98
CA THR A 579 -26.61 -38.03 -22.73
C THR A 579 -25.59 -39.17 -22.79
N ARG A 580 -26.08 -40.42 -22.76
CA ARG A 580 -25.26 -41.63 -22.95
C ARG A 580 -25.22 -42.12 -24.39
N LEU A 581 -25.99 -41.49 -25.28
CA LEU A 581 -26.00 -41.86 -26.69
C LEU A 581 -24.63 -41.54 -27.30
N LYS A 582 -24.02 -42.52 -27.99
CA LYS A 582 -22.72 -42.32 -28.65
C LYS A 582 -22.86 -41.38 -29.85
N ASN A 583 -23.92 -41.50 -30.64
CA ASN A 583 -24.12 -40.65 -31.81
C ASN A 583 -25.55 -40.10 -31.83
N PRO A 584 -25.90 -39.17 -30.92
CA PRO A 584 -27.23 -38.58 -30.88
C PRO A 584 -27.45 -37.64 -32.05
N HIS A 585 -28.65 -37.66 -32.61
CA HIS A 585 -29.09 -36.71 -33.63
C HIS A 585 -30.04 -35.67 -33.04
N TYR A 586 -29.50 -34.48 -32.74
CA TYR A 586 -30.29 -33.35 -32.28
C TYR A 586 -30.73 -32.47 -33.45
N ILE A 587 -32.03 -32.19 -33.54
CA ILE A 587 -32.59 -31.31 -34.55
C ILE A 587 -32.10 -29.85 -34.37
N PRO A 588 -32.09 -29.03 -35.44
CA PRO A 588 -31.63 -27.64 -35.38
C PRO A 588 -32.30 -26.82 -34.27
N GLU A 589 -33.59 -27.03 -34.00
CA GLU A 589 -34.32 -26.32 -32.95
C GLU A 589 -33.65 -26.49 -31.57
N ILE A 590 -33.23 -27.71 -31.23
CA ILE A 590 -32.55 -27.99 -29.96
C ILE A 590 -31.18 -27.30 -29.94
N LEU A 591 -30.39 -27.43 -31.01
CA LEU A 591 -29.04 -26.83 -31.11
C LEU A 591 -29.05 -25.30 -31.04
N THR A 592 -30.18 -24.64 -31.33
CA THR A 592 -30.29 -23.20 -31.12
C THR A 592 -30.37 -22.81 -29.65
N LYS A 593 -30.92 -23.69 -28.79
CA LYS A 593 -31.19 -23.44 -27.36
C LYS A 593 -30.02 -23.88 -26.45
N ILE A 594 -29.25 -24.89 -26.85
CA ILE A 594 -28.16 -25.48 -26.04
C ILE A 594 -26.80 -25.43 -26.75
N THR A 595 -25.71 -25.57 -25.99
CA THR A 595 -24.36 -25.79 -26.52
C THR A 595 -24.02 -27.27 -26.45
N LEU A 596 -23.81 -27.91 -27.60
CA LEU A 596 -23.43 -29.32 -27.68
C LEU A 596 -21.93 -29.49 -27.47
N ILE A 597 -21.53 -30.33 -26.51
CA ILE A 597 -20.13 -30.60 -26.20
C ILE A 597 -19.90 -32.11 -26.24
N ASN A 598 -18.95 -32.55 -27.06
CA ASN A 598 -18.54 -33.93 -27.15
C ASN A 598 -17.56 -34.26 -26.01
N PHE A 599 -18.03 -35.02 -25.03
CA PHE A 599 -17.27 -35.40 -23.84
C PHE A 599 -16.84 -36.87 -23.86
N MET A 600 -16.82 -37.48 -25.04
CA MET A 600 -16.24 -38.81 -25.22
C MET A 600 -14.79 -38.85 -24.78
N ILE A 601 -14.43 -39.93 -24.11
CA ILE A 601 -13.04 -40.14 -23.69
C ILE A 601 -12.12 -40.26 -24.91
N THR A 602 -11.00 -39.55 -24.87
CA THR A 602 -9.97 -39.58 -25.92
C THR A 602 -8.96 -40.70 -25.64
N PRO A 603 -8.23 -41.20 -26.66
CA PRO A 603 -7.15 -42.17 -26.47
C PRO A 603 -6.12 -41.72 -25.43
N GLN A 604 -5.70 -40.45 -25.48
CA GLN A 604 -4.78 -39.84 -24.53
C GLN A 604 -5.39 -39.69 -23.13
N GLY A 605 -6.66 -39.26 -23.04
CA GLY A 605 -7.35 -39.13 -21.76
C GLY A 605 -7.48 -40.47 -21.03
N LEU A 606 -7.84 -41.54 -21.76
CA LEU A 606 -7.91 -42.89 -21.22
C LEU A 606 -6.53 -43.43 -20.85
N GLU A 607 -5.51 -43.21 -21.69
CA GLU A 607 -4.13 -43.62 -21.39
C GLU A 607 -3.66 -43.02 -20.05
N ASN A 608 -3.86 -41.72 -19.85
CA ASN A 608 -3.52 -41.04 -18.59
C ASN A 608 -4.28 -41.61 -17.39
N GLN A 609 -5.57 -41.92 -17.57
CA GLN A 609 -6.39 -42.53 -16.53
C GLN A 609 -5.91 -43.94 -16.16
N LEU A 610 -5.61 -44.78 -17.15
CA LEU A 610 -5.12 -46.15 -16.96
C LEU A 610 -3.70 -46.15 -16.37
N LEU A 611 -2.86 -45.18 -16.73
CA LEU A 611 -1.54 -44.99 -16.14
C LEU A 611 -1.64 -44.71 -14.65
N GLY A 612 -2.51 -43.79 -14.24
CA GLY A 612 -2.78 -43.51 -12.82
C GLY A 612 -3.24 -44.76 -12.07
N ILE A 613 -4.10 -45.59 -12.67
CA ILE A 613 -4.59 -46.83 -12.05
C ILE A 613 -3.46 -47.87 -11.87
N VAL A 614 -2.59 -48.07 -12.88
CA VAL A 614 -1.46 -49.00 -12.76
C VAL A 614 -0.49 -48.54 -11.70
N VAL A 615 -0.12 -47.26 -11.72
CA VAL A 615 0.82 -46.70 -10.75
C VAL A 615 0.24 -46.80 -9.35
N ALA A 616 -1.05 -46.50 -9.15
CA ALA A 616 -1.72 -46.63 -7.86
C ALA A 616 -1.68 -48.07 -7.30
N LYS A 617 -1.69 -49.09 -8.18
CA LYS A 617 -1.68 -50.51 -7.79
C LYS A 617 -0.27 -51.08 -7.63
N GLU A 618 0.67 -50.69 -8.49
CA GLU A 618 2.06 -51.18 -8.48
C GLU A 618 2.94 -50.41 -7.48
N LYS A 619 2.75 -49.09 -7.38
CA LYS A 619 3.53 -48.19 -6.53
C LYS A 619 2.60 -47.19 -5.81
N PRO A 620 1.77 -47.66 -4.87
CA PRO A 620 0.80 -46.82 -4.17
C PRO A 620 1.43 -45.60 -3.48
N ASP A 621 2.63 -45.77 -2.92
CA ASP A 621 3.35 -44.69 -2.24
C ASP A 621 3.68 -43.51 -3.18
N LEU A 622 4.02 -43.80 -4.45
CA LEU A 622 4.30 -42.75 -5.43
C LEU A 622 3.02 -42.00 -5.83
N GLU A 623 1.90 -42.71 -5.97
CA GLU A 623 0.63 -42.09 -6.36
C GLU A 623 0.04 -41.24 -5.21
N THR A 624 0.14 -41.72 -3.96
CA THR A 624 -0.26 -40.92 -2.79
C THR A 624 0.58 -39.65 -2.68
N LYS A 625 1.92 -39.78 -2.79
CA LYS A 625 2.82 -38.60 -2.79
C LYS A 625 2.51 -37.64 -3.92
N LYS A 626 2.21 -38.15 -5.12
CA LYS A 626 1.80 -37.31 -6.25
C LYS A 626 0.52 -36.54 -5.97
N ASN A 627 -0.50 -37.20 -5.43
CA ASN A 627 -1.76 -36.54 -5.09
C ASN A 627 -1.58 -35.47 -4.00
N GLU A 628 -0.76 -35.74 -2.98
CA GLU A 628 -0.38 -34.75 -1.96
C GLU A 628 0.33 -33.55 -2.57
N LEU A 629 1.33 -33.77 -3.43
CA LEU A 629 2.07 -32.70 -4.12
C LEU A 629 1.18 -31.89 -5.06
N ILE A 630 0.20 -32.49 -5.73
CA ILE A 630 -0.76 -31.77 -6.58
C ILE A 630 -1.60 -30.81 -5.74
N ILE A 631 -2.10 -31.27 -4.59
CA ILE A 631 -2.89 -30.44 -3.66
C ILE A 631 -2.02 -29.34 -3.07
N GLU A 632 -0.82 -29.68 -2.61
CA GLU A 632 0.15 -28.72 -2.06
C GLU A 632 0.54 -27.68 -3.10
N SER A 633 0.87 -28.07 -4.32
CA SER A 633 1.18 -27.13 -5.40
C SER A 633 0.00 -26.24 -5.76
N ALA A 634 -1.24 -26.77 -5.76
CA ALA A 634 -2.43 -25.95 -5.98
C ALA A 634 -2.60 -24.88 -4.90
N ASN A 635 -2.42 -25.25 -3.63
CA ASN A 635 -2.46 -24.33 -2.50
C ASN A 635 -1.32 -23.31 -2.56
N ASN A 636 -0.09 -23.74 -2.87
CA ASN A 636 1.08 -22.86 -3.00
C ASN A 636 0.86 -21.81 -4.10
N LYS A 637 0.38 -22.20 -5.29
CA LYS A 637 0.07 -21.24 -6.37
C LYS A 637 -1.04 -20.27 -5.99
N LYS A 638 -2.06 -20.74 -5.25
CA LYS A 638 -3.13 -19.87 -4.73
C LYS A 638 -2.58 -18.84 -3.75
N ILE A 639 -1.78 -19.27 -2.78
CA ILE A 639 -1.17 -18.38 -1.77
C ILE A 639 -0.23 -17.38 -2.43
N LEU A 640 0.58 -17.78 -3.43
CA LEU A 640 1.45 -16.87 -4.18
C LEU A 640 0.64 -15.76 -4.86
N LYS A 641 -0.47 -16.11 -5.52
CA LYS A 641 -1.35 -15.14 -6.17
C LYS A 641 -2.01 -14.18 -5.17
N GLU A 642 -2.55 -14.71 -4.07
CA GLU A 642 -3.17 -13.90 -3.01
C GLU A 642 -2.16 -12.95 -2.35
N THR A 643 -0.92 -13.41 -2.16
CA THR A 643 0.16 -12.61 -1.59
C THR A 643 0.59 -11.50 -2.55
N GLU A 644 0.67 -11.80 -3.85
CA GLU A 644 0.93 -10.80 -4.89
C GLU A 644 -0.19 -9.76 -4.97
N ASP A 645 -1.45 -10.18 -5.00
CA ASP A 645 -2.60 -9.28 -5.00
C ASP A 645 -2.59 -8.36 -3.77
N LYS A 646 -2.24 -8.90 -2.58
CA LYS A 646 -2.10 -8.12 -1.34
C LYS A 646 -0.96 -7.10 -1.40
N ILE A 647 0.18 -7.48 -1.99
CA ILE A 647 1.32 -6.55 -2.18
C ILE A 647 0.89 -5.39 -3.08
N LEU A 648 0.26 -5.68 -4.22
CA LEU A 648 -0.20 -4.66 -5.16
C LEU A 648 -1.32 -3.78 -4.56
N GLU A 649 -2.22 -4.37 -3.77
CA GLU A 649 -3.27 -3.64 -3.07
C GLU A 649 -2.67 -2.60 -2.12
N VAL A 650 -1.74 -2.99 -1.25
CA VAL A 650 -1.06 -2.09 -0.31
C VAL A 650 -0.30 -0.96 -1.03
N LEU A 651 0.39 -1.28 -2.13
CA LEU A 651 1.09 -0.28 -2.95
C LEU A 651 0.11 0.72 -3.60
N SER A 652 -1.05 0.24 -4.03
CA SER A 652 -2.07 1.05 -4.70
C SER A 652 -2.91 1.90 -3.72
N SER A 653 -3.21 1.38 -2.53
CA SER A 653 -4.04 2.05 -1.52
C SER A 653 -3.28 3.12 -0.73
N SER A 654 -1.95 3.02 -0.68
CA SER A 654 -1.08 3.99 0.00
C SER A 654 -1.13 5.35 -0.70
N LYS A 655 -1.93 6.27 -0.15
CA LYS A 655 -1.97 7.67 -0.57
C LYS A 655 -0.75 8.41 -0.02
N GLY A 656 0.01 9.07 -0.89
CA GLY A 656 1.23 9.79 -0.51
C GLY A 656 2.49 8.94 -0.55
N ASN A 657 3.45 9.27 0.31
CA ASN A 657 4.77 8.65 0.37
C ASN A 657 4.73 7.35 1.19
N ILE A 658 5.00 6.22 0.54
CA ILE A 658 4.94 4.91 1.19
C ILE A 658 5.98 4.72 2.30
N LEU A 659 7.03 5.53 2.31
CA LEU A 659 8.08 5.50 3.33
C LEU A 659 7.60 6.05 4.69
N GLU A 660 6.44 6.72 4.71
CA GLU A 660 5.84 7.26 5.93
C GLU A 660 4.90 6.26 6.62
N ASP A 661 4.41 5.25 5.89
CA ASP A 661 3.52 4.22 6.42
C ASP A 661 4.31 2.97 6.85
N GLU A 662 4.61 2.89 8.14
CA GLU A 662 5.31 1.74 8.74
C GLU A 662 4.52 0.44 8.62
N SER A 663 3.18 0.51 8.70
CA SER A 663 2.32 -0.67 8.60
C SER A 663 2.37 -1.27 7.19
N ALA A 664 2.39 -0.42 6.16
CA ALA A 664 2.53 -0.84 4.78
C ALA A 664 3.87 -1.54 4.55
N VAL A 665 4.98 -0.98 5.01
CA VAL A 665 6.33 -1.58 4.86
C VAL A 665 6.42 -2.94 5.58
N GLN A 666 5.83 -3.07 6.77
CA GLN A 666 5.82 -4.33 7.52
C GLN A 666 4.97 -5.41 6.84
N ILE A 667 3.80 -5.05 6.28
CA ILE A 667 2.96 -5.97 5.51
C ILE A 667 3.67 -6.41 4.22
N LEU A 668 4.34 -5.49 3.53
CA LEU A 668 5.10 -5.80 2.31
C LEU A 668 6.28 -6.73 2.60
N THR A 669 7.02 -6.47 3.67
CA THR A 669 8.17 -7.30 4.08
C THR A 669 7.72 -8.71 4.47
N SER A 670 6.68 -8.84 5.30
CA SER A 670 6.14 -10.15 5.70
C SER A 670 5.55 -10.93 4.53
N SER A 671 4.83 -10.25 3.63
CA SER A 671 4.28 -10.86 2.40
C SER A 671 5.39 -11.33 1.45
N LYS A 672 6.51 -10.59 1.36
CA LYS A 672 7.65 -11.03 0.55
C LYS A 672 8.35 -12.26 1.13
N ILE A 673 8.56 -12.30 2.44
CA ILE A 673 9.15 -13.47 3.10
C ILE A 673 8.28 -14.71 2.86
N LEU A 674 6.96 -14.58 3.03
CA LEU A 674 6.01 -15.66 2.75
C LEU A 674 6.08 -16.08 1.27
N SER A 675 6.08 -15.13 0.34
CA SER A 675 6.18 -15.43 -1.10
C SER A 675 7.48 -16.18 -1.44
N ALA A 676 8.62 -15.76 -0.90
CA ALA A 676 9.90 -16.43 -1.11
C ALA A 676 9.93 -17.86 -0.53
N GLU A 677 9.36 -18.07 0.66
CA GLU A 677 9.25 -19.40 1.28
C GLU A 677 8.36 -20.32 0.45
N ILE A 678 7.19 -19.84 0.03
CA ILE A 678 6.25 -20.63 -0.78
C ILE A 678 6.81 -20.89 -2.17
N GLN A 679 7.56 -19.95 -2.75
CA GLN A 679 8.24 -20.15 -4.03
C GLN A 679 9.30 -21.25 -3.93
N ALA A 680 10.13 -21.25 -2.87
CA ALA A 680 11.09 -22.32 -2.64
C ALA A 680 10.41 -23.69 -2.45
N LYS A 681 9.31 -23.75 -1.67
CA LYS A 681 8.50 -24.97 -1.54
C LYS A 681 7.92 -25.43 -2.89
N GLN A 682 7.43 -24.50 -3.70
CA GLN A 682 6.87 -24.79 -5.01
C GLN A 682 7.94 -25.30 -5.99
N GLU A 683 9.17 -24.80 -5.93
CA GLU A 683 10.29 -25.32 -6.74
C GLU A 683 10.66 -26.76 -6.33
N ILE A 684 10.72 -27.06 -5.04
CA ILE A 684 10.97 -28.41 -4.53
C ILE A 684 9.83 -29.35 -4.95
N ALA A 685 8.58 -28.92 -4.76
CA ALA A 685 7.41 -29.68 -5.18
C ALA A 685 7.43 -29.98 -6.69
N SER A 686 7.81 -28.99 -7.52
CA SER A 686 7.90 -29.16 -8.97
C SER A 686 9.00 -30.14 -9.39
N LYS A 687 10.17 -30.12 -8.73
CA LYS A 687 11.25 -31.10 -9.00
C LYS A 687 10.84 -32.50 -8.57
N THR A 688 10.23 -32.62 -7.40
CA THR A 688 9.73 -33.90 -6.89
C THR A 688 8.61 -34.46 -7.79
N GLU A 689 7.73 -33.60 -8.30
CA GLU A 689 6.69 -33.96 -9.27
C GLU A 689 7.30 -34.52 -10.57
N GLN A 690 8.37 -33.89 -11.08
CA GLN A 690 9.11 -34.39 -12.25
C GLN A 690 9.74 -35.76 -12.01
N GLU A 691 10.42 -35.96 -10.88
CA GLU A 691 11.01 -37.26 -10.53
C GLU A 691 9.95 -38.37 -10.41
N ILE A 692 8.78 -38.04 -9.84
CA ILE A 692 7.66 -38.98 -9.74
C ILE A 692 7.09 -39.26 -11.14
N ASP A 693 6.93 -38.25 -11.98
CA ASP A 693 6.43 -38.44 -13.35
C ASP A 693 7.41 -39.27 -14.19
N GLU A 694 8.72 -39.11 -14.02
CA GLU A 694 9.73 -39.99 -14.62
C GLU A 694 9.56 -41.45 -14.20
N ALA A 695 9.32 -41.69 -12.91
CA ALA A 695 9.02 -43.04 -12.41
C ALA A 695 7.71 -43.59 -12.97
N ARG A 696 6.72 -42.73 -13.23
CA ARG A 696 5.43 -43.10 -13.86
C ARG A 696 5.60 -43.41 -15.35
N MET A 697 6.48 -42.71 -16.06
CA MET A 697 6.72 -42.93 -17.49
C MET A 697 7.08 -44.37 -17.82
N GLY A 698 7.74 -45.08 -16.90
CA GLY A 698 8.04 -46.51 -17.05
C GLY A 698 6.81 -47.40 -17.29
N TYR A 699 5.62 -46.99 -16.86
CA TYR A 699 4.37 -47.75 -17.03
C TYR A 699 3.51 -47.30 -18.22
N ILE A 700 3.89 -46.23 -18.93
CA ILE A 700 3.19 -45.73 -20.13
C ILE A 700 2.92 -46.82 -21.17
N PRO A 701 3.85 -47.74 -21.49
CA PRO A 701 3.60 -48.77 -22.50
C PRO A 701 2.37 -49.63 -22.18
N VAL A 702 2.13 -49.94 -20.90
CA VAL A 702 0.98 -50.76 -20.46
C VAL A 702 -0.32 -49.98 -20.61
N SER A 703 -0.34 -48.70 -20.22
CA SER A 703 -1.53 -47.85 -20.34
C SER A 703 -1.87 -47.55 -21.80
N LYS A 704 -0.87 -47.30 -22.65
CA LYS A 704 -1.04 -47.08 -24.08
C LYS A 704 -1.63 -48.31 -24.75
N HIS A 705 -1.04 -49.49 -24.51
CA HIS A 705 -1.54 -50.76 -25.01
C HIS A 705 -2.99 -51.00 -24.59
N SER A 706 -3.28 -50.80 -23.30
CA SER A 706 -4.63 -51.00 -22.74
C SER A 706 -5.66 -50.02 -23.30
N SER A 707 -5.28 -48.76 -23.55
CA SER A 707 -6.14 -47.78 -24.20
C SER A 707 -6.55 -48.24 -25.61
N VAL A 708 -5.60 -48.74 -26.40
CA VAL A 708 -5.88 -49.30 -27.74
C VAL A 708 -6.87 -50.45 -27.68
N LEU A 709 -6.68 -51.40 -26.75
CA LEU A 709 -7.62 -52.51 -26.58
C LEU A 709 -9.03 -52.01 -26.29
N PHE A 710 -9.20 -51.00 -25.42
CA PHE A 710 -10.51 -50.42 -25.13
C PHE A 710 -11.19 -49.88 -26.39
N PHE A 711 -10.49 -49.07 -27.19
CA PHE A 711 -11.09 -48.49 -28.38
C PHE A 711 -11.46 -49.55 -29.42
N CYS A 712 -10.61 -50.56 -29.63
CA CYS A 712 -10.95 -51.72 -30.46
C CYS A 712 -12.24 -52.42 -29.98
N CYS A 713 -12.45 -52.53 -28.66
CA CYS A 713 -13.67 -53.11 -28.11
C CYS A 713 -14.91 -52.21 -28.33
N THR A 714 -14.75 -50.89 -28.24
CA THR A 714 -15.86 -49.94 -28.45
C THR A 714 -16.30 -49.80 -29.91
N GLU A 715 -15.45 -50.21 -30.85
CA GLU A 715 -15.75 -50.26 -32.28
C GLU A 715 -16.58 -51.48 -32.67
N LEU A 716 -16.61 -52.54 -31.84
CA LEU A 716 -17.44 -53.73 -32.09
C LEU A 716 -18.94 -53.42 -32.17
N ALA A 717 -19.38 -52.33 -31.52
CA ALA A 717 -20.76 -51.84 -31.64
C ALA A 717 -21.15 -51.46 -33.08
N ASN A 718 -20.18 -51.24 -33.98
CA ASN A 718 -20.43 -51.00 -35.41
C ASN A 718 -20.76 -52.30 -36.17
N ILE A 719 -20.37 -53.47 -35.63
CA ILE A 719 -20.71 -54.78 -36.19
C ILE A 719 -22.10 -55.17 -35.71
N ASP A 720 -22.30 -55.17 -34.39
CA ASP A 720 -23.58 -55.48 -33.77
C ASP A 720 -23.84 -54.51 -32.60
N PRO A 721 -24.99 -53.82 -32.56
CA PRO A 721 -25.33 -52.91 -31.46
C PRO A 721 -25.32 -53.54 -30.07
N MET A 722 -25.42 -54.87 -29.94
CA MET A 722 -25.33 -55.59 -28.67
C MET A 722 -23.92 -55.58 -28.07
N TYR A 723 -22.88 -55.32 -28.88
CA TYR A 723 -21.48 -55.33 -28.43
C TYR A 723 -21.08 -54.01 -27.78
N GLN A 724 -21.69 -53.72 -26.64
CA GLN A 724 -21.41 -52.53 -25.83
C GLN A 724 -20.78 -52.91 -24.50
N TYR A 725 -19.61 -52.35 -24.24
CA TYR A 725 -18.86 -52.57 -23.01
C TYR A 725 -18.65 -51.24 -22.31
N SER A 726 -18.99 -51.19 -21.02
CA SER A 726 -18.81 -49.97 -20.22
C SER A 726 -17.35 -49.76 -19.84
N LEU A 727 -16.94 -48.50 -19.72
CA LEU A 727 -15.61 -48.14 -19.23
C LEU A 727 -15.38 -48.65 -17.79
N VAL A 728 -16.42 -48.64 -16.95
CA VAL A 728 -16.35 -49.13 -15.57
C VAL A 728 -15.99 -50.62 -15.55
N TRP A 729 -16.65 -51.43 -16.37
CA TRP A 729 -16.34 -52.86 -16.49
C TRP A 729 -14.92 -53.10 -17.00
N PHE A 730 -14.50 -52.35 -18.02
CA PHE A 730 -13.15 -52.44 -18.57
C PHE A 730 -12.08 -52.13 -17.52
N ILE A 731 -12.26 -51.06 -16.74
CA ILE A 731 -11.36 -50.68 -15.65
C ILE A 731 -11.32 -51.73 -14.55
N GLN A 732 -12.45 -52.33 -14.19
CA GLN A 732 -12.49 -53.42 -13.21
C GLN A 732 -11.68 -54.63 -13.69
N LEU A 733 -11.82 -55.01 -14.97
CA LEU A 733 -11.05 -56.10 -15.56
C LEU A 733 -9.55 -55.77 -15.58
N TYR A 734 -9.19 -54.52 -15.86
CA TYR A 734 -7.81 -54.04 -15.84
C TYR A 734 -7.19 -54.15 -14.45
N VAL A 735 -7.89 -53.69 -13.41
CA VAL A 735 -7.45 -53.81 -12.02
C VAL A 735 -7.26 -55.28 -11.62
N GLN A 736 -8.21 -56.15 -11.97
CA GLN A 736 -8.10 -57.59 -11.72
C GLN A 736 -6.90 -58.22 -12.45
N SER A 737 -6.61 -57.79 -13.67
CA SER A 737 -5.46 -58.27 -14.43
C SER A 737 -4.12 -57.82 -13.82
N ILE A 738 -4.06 -56.64 -13.22
CA ILE A 738 -2.88 -56.16 -12.49
C ILE A 738 -2.66 -57.01 -11.23
N GLU A 739 -3.71 -57.28 -10.47
CA GLU A 739 -3.65 -58.02 -9.20
C GLU A 739 -3.32 -59.52 -9.38
N ASN A 740 -3.84 -60.15 -10.43
CA ASN A 740 -3.72 -61.59 -10.66
C ASN A 740 -2.53 -62.00 -11.56
N SER A 741 -1.84 -61.05 -12.19
CA SER A 741 -0.67 -61.34 -13.04
C SER A 741 0.58 -61.63 -12.20
N SER A 742 1.52 -62.42 -12.75
CA SER A 742 2.75 -62.75 -12.03
C SER A 742 3.63 -61.52 -11.79
N LYS A 743 4.05 -61.34 -10.54
CA LYS A 743 4.90 -60.22 -10.12
C LYS A 743 6.37 -60.48 -10.51
N SER A 744 7.11 -59.41 -10.79
CA SER A 744 8.54 -59.45 -11.12
C SER A 744 9.22 -58.15 -10.69
N ASP A 745 10.42 -58.25 -10.12
CA ASP A 745 11.20 -57.08 -9.68
C ASP A 745 11.81 -56.30 -10.86
N LYS A 746 11.98 -56.95 -12.01
CA LYS A 746 12.44 -56.30 -13.25
C LYS A 746 11.26 -55.65 -13.95
N LEU A 747 11.27 -54.32 -14.01
CA LEU A 747 10.19 -53.54 -14.63
C LEU A 747 9.83 -54.04 -16.04
N THR A 748 10.81 -54.24 -16.92
CA THR A 748 10.56 -54.70 -18.31
C THR A 748 9.78 -56.02 -18.38
N VAL A 749 10.15 -56.99 -17.54
CA VAL A 749 9.46 -58.29 -17.46
C VAL A 749 8.06 -58.12 -16.87
N ARG A 750 7.91 -57.26 -15.86
CA ARG A 750 6.61 -56.96 -15.25
C ARG A 750 5.65 -56.30 -16.26
N LEU A 751 6.12 -55.34 -17.05
CA LEU A 751 5.33 -54.66 -18.09
C LEU A 751 4.83 -55.66 -19.14
N GLN A 752 5.71 -56.53 -19.64
CA GLN A 752 5.31 -57.54 -20.62
C GLN A 752 4.27 -58.50 -20.05
N THR A 753 4.47 -58.96 -18.81
CA THR A 753 3.52 -59.85 -18.12
C THR A 753 2.14 -59.19 -17.96
N LEU A 754 2.11 -57.90 -17.59
CA LEU A 754 0.88 -57.12 -17.47
C LEU A 754 0.15 -57.03 -18.81
N ILE A 755 0.87 -56.73 -19.89
CA ILE A 755 0.34 -56.64 -21.25
C ILE A 755 -0.23 -57.99 -21.69
N ASP A 756 0.51 -59.07 -21.54
CA ASP A 756 0.11 -60.41 -21.99
C ASP A 756 -1.13 -60.89 -21.22
N HIS A 757 -1.10 -60.76 -19.88
CA HIS A 757 -2.19 -61.20 -19.03
C HIS A 757 -3.47 -60.38 -19.27
N PHE A 758 -3.35 -59.06 -19.45
CA PHE A 758 -4.50 -58.22 -19.72
C PHE A 758 -5.10 -58.46 -21.12
N THR A 759 -4.24 -58.61 -22.14
CA THR A 759 -4.66 -58.92 -23.51
C THR A 759 -5.44 -60.24 -23.54
N PHE A 760 -4.90 -61.29 -22.91
CA PHE A 760 -5.57 -62.59 -22.80
C PHE A 760 -6.89 -62.49 -22.03
N SER A 761 -6.92 -61.75 -20.91
CA SER A 761 -8.11 -61.55 -20.09
C SER A 761 -9.24 -60.84 -20.85
N ILE A 762 -8.93 -59.75 -21.56
CA ILE A 762 -9.88 -59.03 -22.43
C ILE A 762 -10.39 -59.96 -23.52
N TYR A 763 -9.47 -60.59 -24.25
CA TYR A 763 -9.81 -61.45 -25.38
C TYR A 763 -10.78 -62.55 -24.95
N LYS A 764 -10.43 -63.26 -23.87
CA LYS A 764 -11.26 -64.35 -23.33
C LYS A 764 -12.64 -63.88 -22.88
N ASN A 765 -12.74 -62.73 -22.22
CA ASN A 765 -14.03 -62.25 -21.73
C ASN A 765 -14.93 -61.73 -22.84
N ILE A 766 -14.37 -61.07 -23.86
CA ILE A 766 -15.13 -60.57 -25.00
C ILE A 766 -15.54 -61.70 -25.94
N CYS A 767 -14.64 -62.64 -26.24
CA CYS A 767 -14.99 -63.80 -27.07
C CYS A 767 -16.08 -64.69 -26.45
N ARG A 768 -16.35 -64.58 -25.14
CA ARG A 768 -17.49 -65.26 -24.50
C ARG A 768 -18.85 -64.62 -24.83
N SER A 769 -18.87 -63.32 -25.14
CA SER A 769 -20.09 -62.56 -25.48
C SER A 769 -20.28 -62.36 -26.99
N LEU A 770 -19.28 -62.68 -27.82
CA LEU A 770 -19.37 -62.59 -29.28
C LEU A 770 -19.94 -63.87 -29.91
N PHE A 771 -20.65 -63.70 -31.04
CA PHE A 771 -21.00 -64.81 -31.92
C PHE A 771 -19.74 -65.41 -32.55
N GLU A 772 -19.78 -66.71 -32.91
CA GLU A 772 -18.63 -67.44 -33.46
C GLU A 772 -18.04 -66.73 -34.70
N ASP A 773 -18.92 -66.28 -35.61
CA ASP A 773 -18.55 -65.59 -36.85
C ASP A 773 -17.77 -64.28 -36.59
N HIS A 774 -18.00 -63.63 -35.45
CA HIS A 774 -17.37 -62.36 -35.11
C HIS A 774 -16.07 -62.50 -34.30
N LYS A 775 -15.74 -63.70 -33.80
CA LYS A 775 -14.52 -63.92 -33.00
C LYS A 775 -13.25 -63.73 -33.81
N LEU A 776 -13.21 -64.24 -35.04
CA LEU A 776 -12.05 -64.09 -35.92
C LEU A 776 -11.88 -62.62 -36.34
N VAL A 777 -12.99 -61.95 -36.65
CA VAL A 777 -12.99 -60.51 -36.97
C VAL A 777 -12.43 -59.71 -35.80
N PHE A 778 -12.89 -59.98 -34.57
CA PHE A 778 -12.34 -59.30 -33.39
C PHE A 778 -10.86 -59.60 -33.19
N SER A 779 -10.43 -60.85 -33.38
CA SER A 779 -9.01 -61.25 -33.28
C SER A 779 -8.15 -60.45 -34.27
N PHE A 780 -8.63 -60.30 -35.50
CA PHE A 780 -7.96 -59.52 -36.54
C PHE A 780 -7.92 -58.03 -36.20
N VAL A 781 -9.05 -57.43 -35.79
CA VAL A 781 -9.13 -56.01 -35.37
C VAL A 781 -8.19 -55.73 -34.20
N LEU A 782 -8.13 -56.63 -33.21
CA LEU A 782 -7.24 -56.49 -32.07
C LEU A 782 -5.77 -56.52 -32.49
N CYS A 783 -5.39 -57.46 -33.36
CA CYS A 783 -4.03 -57.58 -33.87
C CYS A 783 -3.61 -56.35 -34.68
N VAL A 784 -4.48 -55.89 -35.58
CA VAL A 784 -4.28 -54.66 -36.37
C VAL A 784 -4.14 -53.45 -35.46
N GLY A 785 -5.01 -53.30 -34.46
CA GLY A 785 -4.95 -52.20 -33.49
C GLY A 785 -3.62 -52.15 -32.72
N ILE A 786 -3.15 -53.30 -32.26
CA ILE A 786 -1.86 -53.43 -31.56
C ILE A 786 -0.70 -53.09 -32.51
N GLN A 787 -0.67 -53.66 -33.72
CA GLN A 787 0.39 -53.42 -34.70
C GLN A 787 0.45 -51.97 -35.17
N ARG A 788 -0.72 -51.34 -35.36
CA ARG A 788 -0.88 -49.91 -35.67
C ARG A 788 -0.32 -49.04 -34.55
N SER A 789 -0.64 -49.34 -33.30
CA SER A 789 -0.11 -48.60 -32.14
C SER A 789 1.42 -48.70 -32.00
N ASN A 790 1.99 -49.83 -32.42
CA ASN A 790 3.44 -50.07 -32.41
C ASN A 790 4.16 -49.49 -33.64
N GLY A 791 3.43 -48.91 -34.61
CA GLY A 791 4.01 -48.37 -35.85
C GLY A 791 4.55 -49.44 -36.80
N SER A 792 4.16 -50.70 -36.59
CA SER A 792 4.59 -51.84 -37.43
C SER A 792 3.69 -52.09 -38.65
N LEU A 793 2.56 -51.40 -38.73
CA LEU A 793 1.59 -51.51 -39.82
C LEU A 793 1.76 -50.35 -40.80
N ASP A 794 1.94 -50.67 -42.08
CA ASP A 794 1.89 -49.69 -43.16
C ASP A 794 0.41 -49.41 -43.51
N GLU A 795 -0.04 -48.17 -43.27
CA GLU A 795 -1.44 -47.77 -43.50
C GLU A 795 -1.84 -47.79 -44.97
N ASP A 796 -0.91 -47.53 -45.90
CA ASP A 796 -1.21 -47.56 -47.33
C ASP A 796 -1.42 -49.01 -47.79
N LEU A 797 -0.57 -49.94 -47.31
CA LEU A 797 -0.75 -51.37 -47.55
C LEU A 797 -2.05 -51.89 -46.91
N PHE A 798 -2.34 -51.47 -45.67
CA PHE A 798 -3.54 -51.91 -44.97
C PHE A 798 -4.82 -51.39 -45.65
N LYS A 799 -4.83 -50.13 -46.08
CA LYS A 799 -5.93 -49.56 -46.87
C LYS A 799 -6.12 -50.33 -48.17
N TYR A 800 -5.03 -50.62 -48.88
CA TYR A 800 -5.07 -51.43 -50.10
C TYR A 800 -5.60 -52.84 -49.84
N PHE A 801 -5.19 -53.50 -48.75
CA PHE A 801 -5.69 -54.81 -48.34
C PHE A 801 -7.20 -54.81 -48.12
N LEU A 802 -7.77 -53.73 -47.58
CA LEU A 802 -9.20 -53.62 -47.33
C LEU A 802 -10.03 -53.24 -48.57
N THR A 803 -9.55 -52.31 -49.39
CA THR A 803 -10.34 -51.75 -50.50
C THR A 803 -10.01 -52.34 -51.87
N GLY A 804 -8.83 -52.95 -52.02
CA GLY A 804 -8.26 -53.29 -53.32
C GLY A 804 -7.98 -52.06 -54.18
N SER A 805 -7.70 -52.30 -55.47
CA SER A 805 -7.61 -51.23 -56.48
C SER A 805 -8.96 -51.04 -57.20
N LEU A 806 -9.32 -49.78 -57.47
CA LEU A 806 -10.46 -49.42 -58.32
C LEU A 806 -10.04 -49.22 -59.79
N ASP A 807 -8.74 -49.29 -60.07
CA ASP A 807 -8.18 -49.04 -61.39
C ASP A 807 -8.20 -50.32 -62.25
N VAL A 808 -8.91 -50.25 -63.37
CA VAL A 808 -9.12 -51.37 -64.32
C VAL A 808 -8.15 -51.27 -65.51
N SER A 809 -7.24 -50.30 -65.50
CA SER A 809 -6.26 -50.14 -66.58
C SER A 809 -5.30 -51.33 -66.64
N MET A 810 -5.19 -51.93 -67.84
CA MET A 810 -4.20 -52.95 -68.13
C MET A 810 -2.99 -52.29 -68.78
N ASP A 811 -2.11 -51.74 -67.94
CA ASP A 811 -0.88 -51.07 -68.37
C ASP A 811 0.15 -52.05 -68.97
N PHE A 812 0.03 -53.36 -68.66
CA PHE A 812 0.94 -54.41 -69.14
C PHE A 812 0.18 -55.68 -69.57
N PRO A 813 0.58 -56.34 -70.67
CA PRO A 813 -0.09 -57.55 -71.14
C PRO A 813 0.12 -58.73 -70.17
N ASN A 814 -0.89 -59.60 -70.10
CA ASN A 814 -0.86 -60.80 -69.26
C ASN A 814 0.20 -61.79 -69.76
N PRO A 815 1.17 -62.19 -68.92
CA PRO A 815 2.26 -63.08 -69.32
C PRO A 815 1.84 -64.54 -69.50
N SER A 816 0.68 -64.97 -68.98
CA SER A 816 0.20 -66.34 -69.12
C SER A 816 -1.33 -66.43 -69.09
N PRO A 817 -1.98 -66.07 -70.21
CA PRO A 817 -3.44 -66.10 -70.32
C PRO A 817 -4.04 -67.52 -70.21
N ASP A 818 -3.22 -68.57 -70.36
CA ASP A 818 -3.65 -69.97 -70.29
C ASP A 818 -4.23 -70.38 -68.92
N TRP A 819 -3.84 -69.70 -67.85
CA TRP A 819 -4.28 -70.02 -66.48
C TRP A 819 -4.53 -68.79 -65.61
N LEU A 820 -3.88 -67.66 -65.90
CA LEU A 820 -4.04 -66.42 -65.14
C LEU A 820 -5.12 -65.55 -65.78
N ASN A 821 -6.19 -65.25 -65.04
CA ASN A 821 -7.24 -64.35 -65.51
C ASN A 821 -6.71 -62.91 -65.61
N ASN A 822 -7.09 -62.21 -66.68
CA ASN A 822 -6.80 -60.78 -66.90
C ASN A 822 -7.18 -59.89 -65.72
N LYS A 823 -8.27 -60.19 -65.01
CA LYS A 823 -8.66 -59.44 -63.80
C LYS A 823 -7.61 -59.57 -62.69
N ILE A 824 -7.16 -60.80 -62.42
CA ILE A 824 -6.12 -61.09 -61.41
C ILE A 824 -4.79 -60.43 -61.83
N TRP A 825 -4.49 -60.43 -63.13
CA TRP A 825 -3.29 -59.76 -63.63
C TRP A 825 -3.34 -58.23 -63.45
N ILE A 826 -4.49 -57.60 -63.63
CA ILE A 826 -4.68 -56.18 -63.31
C ILE A 826 -4.41 -55.95 -61.82
N ASP A 827 -4.98 -56.77 -60.93
CA ASP A 827 -4.73 -56.66 -59.49
C ASP A 827 -3.23 -56.79 -59.14
N ILE A 828 -2.50 -57.70 -59.81
CA ILE A 828 -1.05 -57.86 -59.68
C ILE A 828 -0.27 -56.62 -60.17
N ILE A 829 -0.70 -55.99 -61.27
CA ILE A 829 -0.08 -54.73 -61.73
C ILE A 829 -0.30 -53.63 -60.70
N GLN A 830 -1.52 -53.53 -60.16
CA GLN A 830 -1.89 -52.47 -59.23
C GLN A 830 -1.20 -52.63 -57.87
N ILE A 831 -1.09 -53.85 -57.34
CA ILE A 831 -0.33 -54.09 -56.10
C ILE A 831 1.17 -53.79 -56.29
N SER A 832 1.68 -53.99 -57.51
CA SER A 832 3.07 -53.64 -57.87
C SER A 832 3.31 -52.13 -57.99
N LYS A 833 2.29 -51.28 -57.86
CA LYS A 833 2.49 -49.82 -57.73
C LYS A 833 2.89 -49.44 -56.30
N LEU A 834 2.66 -50.32 -55.32
CA LEU A 834 2.99 -50.07 -53.91
C LEU A 834 4.50 -50.16 -53.68
N PRO A 835 5.11 -49.25 -52.89
CA PRO A 835 6.56 -49.15 -52.71
C PRO A 835 7.26 -50.45 -52.31
N GLN A 836 6.61 -51.24 -51.45
CA GLN A 836 7.16 -52.49 -50.90
C GLN A 836 7.00 -53.70 -51.83
N LEU A 837 6.12 -53.63 -52.84
CA LEU A 837 5.78 -54.75 -53.74
C LEU A 837 6.08 -54.43 -55.22
N LYS A 838 6.94 -53.44 -55.49
CA LYS A 838 7.23 -52.96 -56.86
C LYS A 838 7.65 -54.03 -57.85
N ASP A 839 8.40 -55.02 -57.36
CA ASP A 839 8.98 -56.08 -58.18
C ASP A 839 8.03 -57.27 -58.37
N PHE A 840 6.85 -57.26 -57.73
CA PHE A 840 5.94 -58.40 -57.71
C PHE A 840 5.47 -58.80 -59.11
N LYS A 841 5.11 -57.84 -59.98
CA LYS A 841 4.77 -58.10 -61.39
C LYS A 841 5.88 -58.82 -62.16
N ASP A 842 7.14 -58.49 -61.87
CA ASP A 842 8.29 -58.99 -62.61
C ASP A 842 8.71 -60.37 -62.07
N LEU A 843 8.54 -60.61 -60.76
CA LEU A 843 8.64 -61.93 -60.13
C LEU A 843 7.57 -62.90 -60.64
N MET A 844 6.32 -62.44 -60.81
CA MET A 844 5.23 -63.24 -61.40
C MET A 844 5.53 -63.67 -62.84
N LYS A 845 6.20 -62.80 -63.62
CA LYS A 845 6.65 -63.14 -64.99
C LYS A 845 7.78 -64.16 -64.97
N LYS A 846 8.77 -63.98 -64.09
CA LYS A 846 9.98 -64.80 -64.02
C LYS A 846 9.68 -66.23 -63.54
N ASN A 847 8.85 -66.39 -62.52
CA ASN A 847 8.61 -67.68 -61.85
C ASN A 847 7.22 -68.27 -62.18
N ASN A 848 6.71 -68.06 -63.39
CA ASN A 848 5.32 -68.37 -63.75
C ASN A 848 4.88 -69.83 -63.47
N LYS A 849 5.76 -70.80 -63.73
CA LYS A 849 5.46 -72.23 -63.52
C LYS A 849 5.22 -72.56 -62.03
N GLU A 850 5.97 -71.91 -61.15
CA GLU A 850 5.90 -72.12 -59.70
C GLU A 850 4.64 -71.44 -59.14
N TRP A 851 4.34 -70.22 -59.59
CA TRP A 851 3.08 -69.54 -59.27
C TRP A 851 1.85 -70.31 -59.78
N LYS A 852 1.95 -70.97 -60.93
CA LYS A 852 0.89 -71.86 -61.43
C LYS A 852 0.71 -73.09 -60.53
N ALA A 853 1.80 -73.68 -60.02
CA ALA A 853 1.71 -74.79 -59.08
C ALA A 853 1.04 -74.35 -57.77
N TYR A 854 1.45 -73.20 -57.23
CA TYR A 854 0.87 -72.57 -56.06
C TYR A 854 -0.64 -72.27 -56.23
N TYR A 855 -1.02 -71.67 -57.37
CA TYR A 855 -2.42 -71.38 -57.70
C TYR A 855 -3.31 -72.63 -57.76
N ASN A 856 -2.76 -73.75 -58.24
CA ASN A 856 -3.50 -75.02 -58.35
C ASN A 856 -3.47 -75.85 -57.06
N SER A 857 -2.75 -75.40 -56.03
CA SER A 857 -2.68 -76.09 -54.76
C SER A 857 -4.01 -76.05 -54.01
N LYS A 858 -4.32 -77.12 -53.28
CA LYS A 858 -5.51 -77.17 -52.39
C LYS A 858 -5.25 -76.50 -51.04
N THR A 859 -4.00 -76.32 -50.68
CA THR A 859 -3.56 -75.72 -49.41
C THR A 859 -2.40 -74.75 -49.65
N PRO A 860 -2.60 -73.71 -50.48
CA PRO A 860 -1.53 -72.78 -50.85
C PRO A 860 -0.89 -72.11 -49.63
N GLN A 861 -1.65 -71.85 -48.57
CA GLN A 861 -1.15 -71.24 -47.32
C GLN A 861 -0.09 -72.08 -46.58
N ASP A 862 -0.01 -73.39 -46.84
CA ASP A 862 0.94 -74.31 -46.19
C ASP A 862 2.19 -74.57 -47.06
N GLU A 863 2.22 -74.04 -48.30
CA GLU A 863 3.34 -74.22 -49.22
C GLU A 863 4.47 -73.23 -48.93
N ASN A 864 5.54 -73.73 -48.28
CA ASN A 864 6.69 -72.94 -47.88
C ASN A 864 7.68 -72.76 -49.05
N ASN A 865 7.31 -71.92 -50.01
CA ASN A 865 8.11 -71.69 -51.22
C ASN A 865 9.14 -70.57 -51.03
N SER A 866 10.40 -70.79 -51.41
CA SER A 866 11.51 -69.84 -51.24
C SER A 866 11.34 -68.52 -52.01
N TYR A 867 10.48 -68.48 -53.03
CA TYR A 867 10.17 -67.28 -53.81
C TYR A 867 9.04 -66.42 -53.22
N LEU A 868 8.35 -66.88 -52.17
CA LEU A 868 7.37 -66.08 -51.41
C LEU A 868 8.05 -65.23 -50.33
N ASN A 869 9.26 -65.63 -49.91
CA ASN A 869 10.07 -64.95 -48.89
C ASN A 869 11.11 -63.97 -49.49
N GLN A 870 11.24 -63.93 -50.83
CA GLN A 870 12.06 -62.98 -51.61
C GLN A 870 11.16 -61.87 -52.14
#